data_AF-A0A957R8C9-F1
#
_entry.id   AF-A0A957R8C9-F1
#
_cell.length_a   1.000
_cell.length_b   1.000
_cell.length_c   1.000
_cell.angle_alpha   90.00
_cell.angle_beta   90.00
_cell.angle_gamma   90.00
#
_symmetry.space_group_name_H-M   'P 1'
#
loop_
_entity.id
_entity.type
_entity.pdbx_description
1 polymer ?
#
loop_
_entity_poly.entity_id
_entity_poly.type
_entity_poly.pdbx_seq_one_letter_code
_entity_poly.pdbx_strand_id
1 'polypeptide(L)'
;MSTANRVPPLPSGTPLARGQYTVERLLGGGGFGYVYLARDRQKQHYAVKQCTELDADAVMQFGHELAVLKMLAPASTYFPKVYAEFTEALPGTPPNSPKYSFAVMEFVQGQTLEDLLDERLNRQQGPFPEAEAKAWIVQLLDALDHAHQRNIIHRDVKPANIMVAPDGKQIKIIDVGIAKIGGAGSMTQRGAAAASAGYAPPEQYAQAGKTDRFTDIYAVGATMYVLLTGVVPADAAARMSGVQTLTPPRQINPALSALVEDVILRAMEMDVTRRYQSAADMLAALQGKPVASVVSCIKCGTSNQATARFCLKCGAPLLAPTLTLAGMPVQRLDDLIQACDRGWADVVNQLMVGRIDPWLQGQGATGQAWLTALHTARNQYPRDPNLQLDAFLRQVAPQRTPAQLRVQPAQLPVINVEQGASTSLAVEVVNAGQGYLTASLAFSEPWLTVQPTALSGPGGSSHQLQVIVDASQLVGARSGKVHVAPIQMKSNGGDITLLCSVNVTAAPRLNVQPLQVDFGAVSFGQTATRTIQIANDGVGVLSAGIRVSDAWLQASTPSISVSGRARESVTVQVNPRDLSGRGRHTGELIVDAGGEGGATVQIVLTVDGPFYPSLEPAPLDDVPTLVAWCDKHWQPGTQLLRRGELHAAAHYLGEPARSGWSRRGPEPWTTVLSKVQQAALERDANIGLEQALRALGAEPPTFVTNWREVERQLGLGLLPDMRWMAPWWQGPAQVVLRIKNTGRGYLYGQVVALVRWLVVDAPQFGCFAGQEAAIPIRVAKKQRRVSGVAPELLELQIE
;
A
#
# COMPACT_ATOMS: atom_id res chain seq x y z
N MET A 1 22.44 -32.27 -8.21
CA MET A 1 23.29 -32.43 -7.01
C MET A 1 24.31 -31.30 -7.01
N SER A 2 24.21 -30.40 -6.03
CA SER A 2 25.28 -29.48 -5.62
C SER A 2 25.34 -29.60 -4.10
N THR A 3 26.30 -30.37 -3.61
CA THR A 3 26.62 -30.49 -2.18
C THR A 3 27.46 -29.28 -1.78
N ALA A 4 26.82 -28.11 -1.71
CA ALA A 4 27.45 -26.87 -1.26
C ALA A 4 27.11 -26.63 0.22
N ASN A 5 28.14 -26.63 1.08
CA ASN A 5 28.18 -26.09 2.44
C ASN A 5 26.93 -26.29 3.33
N ARG A 6 26.61 -27.53 3.72
CA ARG A 6 25.79 -27.72 4.92
C ARG A 6 26.68 -27.53 6.16
N VAL A 7 26.27 -26.60 7.02
CA VAL A 7 26.81 -26.46 8.37
C VAL A 7 26.67 -27.83 9.06
N PRO A 8 27.74 -28.42 9.62
CA PRO A 8 27.62 -29.68 10.35
C PRO A 8 26.87 -29.48 11.68
N PRO A 9 26.22 -30.52 12.22
CA PRO A 9 25.55 -30.42 13.52
C PRO A 9 26.57 -30.09 14.63
N LEU A 10 26.12 -29.31 15.61
CA LEU A 10 26.95 -28.92 16.74
C LEU A 10 27.36 -30.14 17.58
N PRO A 11 28.65 -30.23 18.01
CA PRO A 11 29.12 -31.33 18.85
C PRO A 11 28.55 -31.23 20.27
N SER A 12 28.55 -32.37 20.97
CA SER A 12 28.26 -32.41 22.41
C SER A 12 29.24 -31.53 23.19
N GLY A 13 28.74 -30.84 24.22
CA GLY A 13 29.50 -29.89 25.03
C GLY A 13 29.54 -28.46 24.49
N THR A 14 28.96 -28.20 23.30
CA THR A 14 28.93 -26.86 22.71
C THR A 14 28.14 -25.88 23.59
N PRO A 15 28.75 -24.78 24.09
CA PRO A 15 28.04 -23.76 24.85
C PRO A 15 27.27 -22.82 23.91
N LEU A 16 26.01 -22.54 24.26
CA LEU A 16 25.13 -21.63 23.52
C LEU A 16 24.64 -20.48 24.42
N ALA A 17 24.26 -19.37 23.80
CA ALA A 17 23.74 -18.16 24.44
C ALA A 17 24.61 -17.67 25.60
N ARG A 18 25.92 -17.47 25.34
CA ARG A 18 26.93 -17.09 26.37
C ARG A 18 27.02 -18.10 27.53
N GLY A 19 26.91 -19.40 27.20
CA GLY A 19 27.01 -20.50 28.15
C GLY A 19 25.82 -20.62 29.10
N GLN A 20 24.63 -20.23 28.64
CA GLN A 20 23.38 -20.51 29.35
C GLN A 20 22.90 -21.94 29.08
N TYR A 21 23.13 -22.44 27.87
CA TYR A 21 22.76 -23.79 27.46
C TYR A 21 24.01 -24.55 26.99
N THR A 22 24.02 -25.87 27.16
CA THR A 22 25.07 -26.75 26.67
C THR A 22 24.44 -27.88 25.87
N VAL A 23 24.83 -28.02 24.60
CA VAL A 23 24.38 -29.11 23.72
C VAL A 23 24.83 -30.45 24.29
N GLU A 24 23.91 -31.41 24.42
CA GLU A 24 24.22 -32.77 24.86
C GLU A 24 24.26 -33.74 23.68
N ARG A 25 23.25 -33.72 22.81
CA ARG A 25 23.19 -34.55 21.60
C ARG A 25 22.24 -33.98 20.55
N LEU A 26 22.41 -34.41 19.31
CA LEU A 26 21.47 -34.16 18.23
C LEU A 26 20.17 -34.98 18.46
N LEU A 27 19.02 -34.34 18.32
CA LEU A 27 17.69 -34.99 18.34
C LEU A 27 17.21 -35.29 16.92
N GLY A 28 17.42 -34.37 15.98
CA GLY A 28 17.03 -34.54 14.58
C GLY A 28 17.62 -33.45 13.68
N GLY A 29 17.73 -33.74 12.38
CA GLY A 29 18.25 -32.81 11.39
C GLY A 29 17.54 -32.96 10.05
N GLY A 30 17.18 -31.83 9.44
CA GLY A 30 16.45 -31.77 8.16
C GLY A 30 17.09 -30.80 7.17
N GLY A 31 16.38 -30.48 6.09
CA GLY A 31 16.85 -29.54 5.07
C GLY A 31 17.11 -28.12 5.60
N PHE A 32 16.36 -27.69 6.62
CA PHE A 32 16.30 -26.30 7.09
C PHE A 32 17.00 -26.05 8.44
N GLY A 33 17.53 -27.09 9.10
CA GLY A 33 18.12 -26.92 10.42
C GLY A 33 18.33 -28.20 11.24
N TYR A 34 18.76 -27.99 12.48
CA TYR A 34 19.01 -29.04 13.48
C TYR A 34 18.23 -28.78 14.76
N VAL A 35 17.84 -29.85 15.46
CA VAL A 35 17.26 -29.79 16.81
C VAL A 35 18.18 -30.56 17.75
N TYR A 36 18.58 -29.93 18.84
CA TYR A 36 19.48 -30.51 19.84
C TYR A 36 18.78 -30.68 21.18
N LEU A 37 19.15 -31.72 21.92
CA LEU A 37 18.95 -31.75 23.35
C LEU A 37 20.04 -30.89 23.98
N ALA A 38 19.65 -29.91 24.77
CA ALA A 38 20.56 -29.08 25.53
C ALA A 38 20.11 -29.01 26.99
N ARG A 39 21.06 -28.77 27.90
CA ARG A 39 20.78 -28.49 29.29
C ARG A 39 21.14 -27.06 29.67
N ASP A 40 20.38 -26.46 30.58
CA ASP A 40 20.78 -25.19 31.19
C ASP A 40 21.78 -25.39 32.35
N ARG A 41 22.16 -24.29 33.00
CA ARG A 41 23.05 -24.30 34.19
C ARG A 41 22.46 -25.04 35.40
N GLN A 42 21.15 -25.19 35.47
CA GLN A 42 20.42 -25.91 36.51
C GLN A 42 20.23 -27.40 36.14
N LYS A 43 20.79 -27.85 35.01
CA LYS A 43 20.66 -29.20 34.45
C LYS A 43 19.25 -29.55 33.98
N GLN A 44 18.42 -28.54 33.70
CA GLN A 44 17.11 -28.75 33.08
C GLN A 44 17.27 -28.93 31.57
N HIS A 45 16.54 -29.89 30.98
CA HIS A 45 16.61 -30.21 29.55
C HIS A 45 15.67 -29.33 28.70
N TYR A 46 16.16 -28.92 27.53
CA TYR A 46 15.48 -28.13 26.52
C TYR A 46 15.77 -28.68 25.12
N ALA A 47 14.84 -28.48 24.19
CA ALA A 47 15.07 -28.67 22.77
C ALA A 47 15.56 -27.35 22.17
N VAL A 48 16.74 -27.32 21.57
CA VAL A 48 17.28 -26.13 20.90
C VAL A 48 17.22 -26.34 19.40
N LYS A 49 16.35 -25.60 18.71
CA LYS A 49 16.22 -25.61 17.25
C LYS A 49 17.14 -24.54 16.65
N GLN A 50 17.95 -24.91 15.68
CA GLN A 50 18.87 -24.06 14.94
C GLN A 50 18.39 -23.96 13.49
N CYS A 51 18.21 -22.74 12.98
CA CYS A 51 18.07 -22.49 11.55
C CYS A 51 19.47 -22.39 10.92
N THR A 52 19.80 -23.29 9.99
CA THR A 52 21.11 -23.34 9.33
C THR A 52 21.16 -22.54 8.03
N GLU A 53 20.01 -22.14 7.51
CA GLU A 53 19.90 -21.30 6.33
C GLU A 53 19.91 -19.82 6.74
N LEU A 54 20.53 -18.97 5.91
CA LEU A 54 20.72 -17.54 6.18
C LEU A 54 19.94 -16.65 5.22
N ASP A 55 19.22 -17.24 4.25
CA ASP A 55 18.35 -16.46 3.38
C ASP A 55 17.14 -15.93 4.18
N ALA A 56 16.64 -14.77 3.74
CA ALA A 56 15.59 -14.05 4.46
C ALA A 56 14.28 -14.85 4.56
N ASP A 57 13.98 -15.68 3.55
CA ASP A 57 12.75 -16.48 3.51
C ASP A 57 12.79 -17.59 4.57
N ALA A 58 13.90 -18.34 4.66
CA ALA A 58 14.09 -19.38 5.67
C ALA A 58 14.08 -18.82 7.10
N VAL A 59 14.73 -17.67 7.33
CA VAL A 59 14.73 -17.00 8.64
C VAL A 59 13.34 -16.48 9.01
N MET A 60 12.59 -15.93 8.05
CA MET A 60 11.21 -15.49 8.26
C MET A 60 10.27 -16.66 8.57
N GLN A 61 10.42 -17.78 7.84
CA GLN A 61 9.66 -19.01 8.09
C GLN A 61 9.93 -19.56 9.49
N PHE A 62 11.20 -19.59 9.91
CA PHE A 62 11.58 -19.98 11.27
C PHE A 62 10.94 -19.05 12.32
N GLY A 63 10.97 -17.73 12.11
CA GLY A 63 10.32 -16.77 13.01
C GLY A 63 8.80 -16.93 13.09
N HIS A 64 8.13 -17.22 11.97
CA HIS A 64 6.69 -17.48 11.93
C HIS A 64 6.30 -18.73 12.72
N GLU A 65 7.07 -19.81 12.59
CA GLU A 65 6.86 -21.05 13.35
C GLU A 65 6.89 -20.78 14.86
N LEU A 66 7.90 -20.05 15.33
CA LEU A 66 8.06 -19.69 16.75
C LEU A 66 6.93 -18.78 17.24
N ALA A 67 6.50 -17.82 16.42
CA ALA A 67 5.38 -16.94 16.74
C ALA A 67 4.06 -17.73 16.92
N VAL A 68 3.82 -18.72 16.06
CA VAL A 68 2.66 -19.62 16.17
C VAL A 68 2.72 -20.44 17.46
N LEU A 69 3.87 -21.05 17.78
CA LEU A 69 4.03 -21.79 19.03
C LEU A 69 3.81 -20.91 20.25
N LYS A 70 4.32 -19.67 20.25
CA LYS A 70 4.08 -18.67 21.30
C LYS A 70 2.61 -18.28 21.44
N MET A 71 1.81 -18.40 20.38
CA MET A 71 0.37 -18.13 20.42
C MET A 71 -0.45 -19.33 20.92
N LEU A 72 -0.04 -20.56 20.58
CA LEU A 72 -0.79 -21.78 20.90
C LEU A 72 -0.41 -22.36 22.27
N ALA A 73 0.88 -22.45 22.60
CA ALA A 73 1.37 -23.11 23.81
C ALA A 73 0.87 -22.52 25.15
N PRO A 74 0.59 -21.20 25.28
CA PRO A 74 0.04 -20.66 26.53
C PRO A 74 -1.38 -21.16 26.84
N ALA A 75 -2.16 -21.50 25.81
CA ALA A 75 -3.57 -21.85 25.95
C ALA A 75 -3.86 -23.34 25.64
N SER A 76 -2.83 -24.12 25.30
CA SER A 76 -2.93 -25.54 25.01
C SER A 76 -1.63 -26.26 25.38
N THR A 77 -1.74 -27.36 26.14
CA THR A 77 -0.60 -28.18 26.54
C THR A 77 -0.04 -29.05 25.42
N TYR A 78 -0.78 -29.17 24.30
CA TYR A 78 -0.41 -30.00 23.17
C TYR A 78 0.76 -29.43 22.35
N PHE A 79 1.12 -28.15 22.53
CA PHE A 79 2.22 -27.50 21.80
C PHE A 79 3.40 -27.19 22.74
N PRO A 80 4.65 -27.30 22.27
CA PRO A 80 5.83 -27.01 23.08
C PRO A 80 5.96 -25.51 23.37
N LYS A 81 6.35 -25.18 24.59
CA LYS A 81 6.65 -23.79 24.98
C LYS A 81 7.96 -23.31 24.36
N VAL A 82 8.01 -22.03 23.96
CA VAL A 82 9.25 -21.35 23.56
C VAL A 82 9.76 -20.50 24.74
N TYR A 83 10.98 -20.79 25.20
CA TYR A 83 11.60 -20.14 26.35
C TYR A 83 12.50 -18.97 25.98
N ALA A 84 13.26 -19.09 24.88
CA ALA A 84 14.19 -18.06 24.46
C ALA A 84 14.45 -18.13 22.95
N GLU A 85 14.83 -16.99 22.39
CA GLU A 85 15.34 -16.85 21.02
C GLU A 85 16.63 -16.05 21.06
N PHE A 86 17.61 -16.44 20.27
CA PHE A 86 18.87 -15.72 20.17
C PHE A 86 19.57 -15.98 18.84
N THR A 87 20.52 -15.12 18.50
CA THR A 87 21.35 -15.26 17.31
C THR A 87 22.82 -15.22 17.70
N GLU A 88 23.59 -16.24 17.32
CA GLU A 88 25.02 -16.30 17.60
C GLU A 88 25.82 -16.96 16.48
N ALA A 89 27.10 -16.61 16.39
CA ALA A 89 28.04 -17.29 15.49
C ALA A 89 28.40 -18.65 16.08
N LEU A 90 28.69 -19.63 15.22
CA LEU A 90 29.07 -20.97 15.68
C LEU A 90 30.41 -20.91 16.43
N PRO A 91 30.58 -21.70 17.50
CA PRO A 91 31.84 -21.75 18.23
C PRO A 91 33.02 -22.14 17.35
N GLY A 92 34.17 -21.49 17.55
CA GLY A 92 35.40 -21.74 16.79
C GLY A 92 35.44 -21.11 15.39
N THR A 93 34.45 -20.29 15.02
CA THR A 93 34.44 -19.58 13.73
C THR A 93 35.18 -18.22 13.81
N PRO A 94 35.80 -17.72 12.72
CA PRO A 94 36.50 -16.45 12.70
C PRO A 94 35.66 -15.25 13.15
N PRO A 95 36.28 -14.17 13.65
CA PRO A 95 35.60 -12.89 13.85
C PRO A 95 34.87 -12.48 12.55
N ASN A 96 33.60 -12.06 12.66
CA ASN A 96 32.68 -11.73 11.55
C ASN A 96 32.03 -12.91 10.80
N SER A 97 32.08 -14.13 11.35
CA SER A 97 31.30 -15.25 10.81
C SER A 97 29.79 -15.00 10.89
N PRO A 98 28.99 -15.59 9.99
CA PRO A 98 27.54 -15.44 10.02
C PRO A 98 26.97 -15.96 11.33
N LYS A 99 25.93 -15.27 11.82
CA LYS A 99 25.20 -15.68 13.01
C LYS A 99 23.95 -16.44 12.58
N TYR A 100 23.64 -17.50 13.31
CA TYR A 100 22.48 -18.37 13.06
C TYR A 100 21.41 -18.12 14.11
N SER A 101 20.15 -18.30 13.72
CA SER A 101 19.00 -18.15 14.63
C SER A 101 18.77 -19.45 15.41
N PHE A 102 18.56 -19.30 16.71
CA PHE A 102 18.29 -20.40 17.63
C PHE A 102 17.03 -20.12 18.45
N ALA A 103 16.27 -21.17 18.73
CA ALA A 103 15.12 -21.14 19.64
C ALA A 103 15.25 -22.24 20.69
N VAL A 104 15.10 -21.86 21.95
CA VAL A 104 15.04 -22.77 23.10
C VAL A 104 13.58 -23.08 23.36
N MET A 105 13.24 -24.36 23.29
CA MET A 105 11.88 -24.87 23.40
C MET A 105 11.80 -25.94 24.47
N GLU A 106 10.58 -26.25 24.88
CA GLU A 106 10.28 -27.39 25.75
C GLU A 106 10.86 -28.67 25.14
N PHE A 107 11.69 -29.37 25.92
CA PHE A 107 12.09 -30.72 25.56
C PHE A 107 10.92 -31.67 25.80
N VAL A 108 10.29 -32.12 24.72
CA VAL A 108 9.25 -33.14 24.77
C VAL A 108 9.93 -34.51 24.94
N GLN A 109 9.83 -35.06 26.14
CA GLN A 109 10.28 -36.43 26.39
C GLN A 109 9.29 -37.41 25.74
N GLY A 110 9.78 -38.42 25.03
CA GLY A 110 8.93 -39.39 24.35
C GLY A 110 9.52 -39.88 23.02
N GLN A 111 8.67 -40.52 22.23
CA GLN A 111 8.97 -40.99 20.86
C GLN A 111 7.89 -40.47 19.92
N THR A 112 8.22 -40.27 18.64
CA THR A 112 7.19 -39.91 17.66
C THR A 112 6.26 -41.10 17.39
N LEU A 113 5.04 -40.83 16.90
CA LEU A 113 4.15 -41.90 16.47
C LEU A 113 4.73 -42.70 15.30
N GLU A 114 5.60 -42.09 14.49
CA GLU A 114 6.38 -42.77 13.45
C GLU A 114 7.38 -43.77 14.07
N ASP A 115 8.21 -43.32 15.00
CA ASP A 115 9.19 -44.18 15.69
C ASP A 115 8.51 -45.37 16.38
N LEU A 116 7.39 -45.12 17.06
CA LEU A 116 6.64 -46.16 17.76
C LEU A 116 5.99 -47.16 16.79
N LEU A 117 5.49 -46.69 15.64
CA LEU A 117 4.95 -47.56 14.59
C LEU A 117 6.06 -48.43 14.00
N ASP A 118 7.19 -47.82 13.63
CA ASP A 118 8.34 -48.52 13.08
C ASP A 118 8.87 -49.58 14.05
N GLU A 119 8.99 -49.26 15.33
CA GLU A 119 9.36 -50.25 16.36
C GLU A 119 8.38 -51.42 16.42
N ARG A 120 7.06 -51.17 16.39
CA ARG A 120 6.05 -52.24 16.38
C ARG A 120 6.14 -53.11 15.13
N LEU A 121 6.26 -52.49 13.95
CA LEU A 121 6.34 -53.19 12.68
C LEU A 121 7.62 -54.04 12.61
N ASN A 122 8.75 -53.50 13.05
CA ASN A 122 10.02 -54.21 13.12
C ASN A 122 9.99 -55.39 14.11
N ARG A 123 9.22 -55.26 15.20
CA ARG A 123 8.98 -56.35 16.17
C ARG A 123 7.84 -57.30 15.75
N GLN A 124 7.31 -57.17 14.53
CA GLN A 124 6.21 -57.98 14.00
C GLN A 124 4.93 -57.95 14.85
N GLN A 125 4.71 -56.86 15.58
CA GLN A 125 3.52 -56.66 16.42
C GLN A 125 2.33 -56.10 15.61
N GLY A 126 2.56 -55.74 14.34
CA GLY A 126 1.57 -55.11 13.47
C GLY A 126 1.30 -53.64 13.85
N PRO A 127 0.35 -52.97 13.15
CA PRO A 127 -0.04 -51.59 13.44
C PRO A 127 -0.65 -51.45 14.84
N PHE A 128 -0.99 -50.22 15.23
CA PHE A 128 -1.59 -49.95 16.54
C PHE A 128 -3.02 -50.51 16.63
N PRO A 129 -3.42 -51.01 17.82
CA PRO A 129 -4.83 -51.27 18.11
C PRO A 129 -5.68 -50.01 17.93
N GLU A 130 -6.92 -50.19 17.43
CA GLU A 130 -7.85 -49.09 17.17
C GLU A 130 -8.04 -48.17 18.37
N ALA A 131 -8.21 -48.73 19.57
CA ALA A 131 -8.45 -47.98 20.79
C ALA A 131 -7.27 -47.05 21.15
N GLU A 132 -6.04 -47.50 20.91
CA GLU A 132 -4.83 -46.75 21.24
C GLU A 132 -4.63 -45.58 20.27
N ALA A 133 -4.67 -45.87 18.96
CA ALA A 133 -4.58 -44.82 17.94
C ALA A 133 -5.72 -43.79 18.08
N LYS A 134 -6.95 -44.25 18.37
CA LYS A 134 -8.09 -43.36 18.62
C LYS A 134 -7.85 -42.41 19.80
N ALA A 135 -7.23 -42.86 20.88
CA ALA A 135 -6.95 -42.03 22.05
C ALA A 135 -5.97 -40.88 21.74
N TRP A 136 -4.97 -41.12 20.89
CA TRP A 136 -4.07 -40.06 20.41
C TRP A 136 -4.75 -39.13 19.42
N ILE A 137 -5.57 -39.66 18.52
CA ILE A 137 -6.26 -38.85 17.49
C ILE A 137 -7.30 -37.92 18.09
N VAL A 138 -7.98 -38.32 19.17
CA VAL A 138 -8.87 -37.43 19.93
C VAL A 138 -8.11 -36.19 20.41
N GLN A 139 -6.94 -36.39 21.01
CA GLN A 139 -6.09 -35.28 21.47
C GLN A 139 -5.57 -34.43 20.30
N LEU A 140 -5.25 -35.05 19.17
CA LEU A 140 -4.82 -34.34 17.97
C LEU A 140 -5.95 -33.44 17.42
N LEU A 141 -7.18 -33.95 17.38
CA LEU A 141 -8.34 -33.17 16.94
C LEU A 141 -8.63 -32.02 17.90
N ASP A 142 -8.53 -32.23 19.22
CA ASP A 142 -8.66 -31.16 20.21
C ASP A 142 -7.57 -30.08 20.03
N ALA A 143 -6.33 -30.49 19.77
CA ALA A 143 -5.22 -29.57 19.50
C ALA A 143 -5.40 -28.77 18.21
N LEU A 144 -5.89 -29.41 17.15
CA LEU A 144 -6.16 -28.76 15.86
C LEU A 144 -7.37 -27.82 15.97
N ASP A 145 -8.43 -28.19 16.68
CA ASP A 145 -9.58 -27.30 16.91
C ASP A 145 -9.12 -26.02 17.63
N HIS A 146 -8.25 -26.16 18.64
CA HIS A 146 -7.65 -25.03 19.35
C HIS A 146 -6.85 -24.08 18.43
N ALA A 147 -6.11 -24.63 17.47
CA ALA A 147 -5.37 -23.87 16.47
C ALA A 147 -6.31 -23.22 15.43
N HIS A 148 -7.31 -23.96 14.94
CA HIS A 148 -8.28 -23.52 13.94
C HIS A 148 -9.15 -22.36 14.44
N GLN A 149 -9.50 -22.35 15.74
CA GLN A 149 -10.18 -21.22 16.39
C GLN A 149 -9.36 -19.92 16.37
N ARG A 150 -8.04 -20.02 16.21
CA ARG A 150 -7.09 -18.90 16.07
C ARG A 150 -6.71 -18.63 14.61
N ASN A 151 -7.43 -19.23 13.66
CA ASN A 151 -7.15 -19.18 12.22
C ASN A 151 -5.74 -19.67 11.84
N ILE A 152 -5.21 -20.60 12.64
CA ILE A 152 -3.94 -21.26 12.38
C ILE A 152 -4.23 -22.64 11.79
N ILE A 153 -3.72 -22.92 10.59
CA ILE A 153 -3.82 -24.22 9.90
C ILE A 153 -2.44 -24.87 9.96
N HIS A 154 -2.35 -26.12 10.42
CA HIS A 154 -1.07 -26.79 10.67
C HIS A 154 -0.35 -27.17 9.36
N ARG A 155 -1.07 -27.71 8.37
CA ARG A 155 -0.59 -28.05 7.01
C ARG A 155 0.48 -29.13 6.87
N ASP A 156 0.90 -29.78 7.96
CA ASP A 156 1.88 -30.87 7.97
C ASP A 156 1.64 -31.86 9.12
N VAL A 157 0.37 -32.24 9.30
CA VAL A 157 0.00 -33.26 10.29
C VAL A 157 0.41 -34.65 9.76
N LYS A 158 1.26 -35.34 10.52
CA LYS A 158 1.77 -36.69 10.22
C LYS A 158 2.37 -37.35 11.46
N PRO A 159 2.54 -38.69 11.50
CA PRO A 159 3.10 -39.40 12.66
C PRO A 159 4.45 -38.85 13.16
N ALA A 160 5.34 -38.43 12.26
CA ALA A 160 6.65 -37.87 12.60
C ALA A 160 6.60 -36.55 13.41
N ASN A 161 5.49 -35.81 13.33
CA ASN A 161 5.33 -34.51 14.00
C ASN A 161 4.52 -34.61 15.31
N ILE A 162 4.16 -35.82 15.73
CA ILE A 162 3.36 -36.08 16.93
C ILE A 162 4.15 -36.99 17.85
N MET A 163 4.57 -36.46 19.00
CA MET A 163 5.27 -37.23 20.04
C MET A 163 4.30 -37.75 21.09
N VAL A 164 4.51 -38.98 21.53
CA VAL A 164 3.82 -39.59 22.67
C VAL A 164 4.75 -39.54 23.88
N ALA A 165 4.24 -39.01 24.99
CA ALA A 165 4.96 -38.95 26.25
C ALA A 165 5.27 -40.36 26.79
N PRO A 166 6.23 -40.52 27.73
CA PRO A 166 6.64 -41.83 28.23
C PRO A 166 5.52 -42.62 28.93
N ASP A 167 4.43 -41.95 29.33
CA ASP A 167 3.24 -42.59 29.88
C ASP A 167 2.39 -43.32 28.82
N GLY A 168 2.72 -43.16 27.54
CA GLY A 168 2.03 -43.74 26.39
C GLY A 168 0.69 -43.07 26.05
N LYS A 169 0.26 -42.07 26.83
CA LYS A 169 -1.11 -41.53 26.76
C LYS A 169 -1.14 -40.14 26.17
N GLN A 170 -0.28 -39.26 26.64
CA GLN A 170 -0.34 -37.84 26.26
C GLN A 170 0.45 -37.59 24.98
N ILE A 171 -0.12 -36.81 24.07
CA ILE A 171 0.60 -36.37 22.87
C ILE A 171 1.09 -34.92 22.98
N LYS A 172 2.15 -34.60 22.23
CA LYS A 172 2.54 -33.23 21.89
C LYS A 172 2.83 -33.12 20.39
N ILE A 173 2.38 -32.04 19.80
CA ILE A 173 2.63 -31.66 18.41
C ILE A 173 3.91 -30.83 18.39
N ILE A 174 4.99 -31.38 17.83
CA ILE A 174 6.33 -30.82 17.96
C ILE A 174 6.76 -29.90 16.82
N ASP A 175 5.96 -29.80 15.76
CA ASP A 175 6.25 -28.96 14.60
C ASP A 175 4.95 -28.32 14.09
N VAL A 176 4.98 -27.07 13.66
CA VAL A 176 3.82 -26.37 13.07
C VAL A 176 4.15 -26.01 11.61
N GLY A 177 3.61 -26.80 10.68
CA GLY A 177 3.95 -26.80 9.25
C GLY A 177 3.60 -25.55 8.42
N ILE A 178 3.32 -24.41 9.06
CA ILE A 178 2.98 -23.12 8.43
C ILE A 178 4.19 -22.53 7.69
N ALA A 179 5.40 -22.90 8.12
CA ALA A 179 6.67 -22.49 7.53
C ALA A 179 6.86 -22.96 6.07
N LYS A 180 6.07 -23.90 5.54
CA LYS A 180 6.31 -24.50 4.21
C LYS A 180 5.71 -23.74 3.02
N ILE A 181 5.05 -22.59 3.24
CA ILE A 181 4.39 -21.81 2.18
C ILE A 181 5.31 -20.68 1.72
N GLY A 182 5.91 -20.84 0.54
CA GLY A 182 6.41 -19.71 -0.25
C GLY A 182 5.25 -18.76 -0.58
N GLY A 183 5.49 -17.45 -0.49
CA GLY A 183 4.47 -16.42 -0.68
C GLY A 183 3.67 -16.57 -1.97
N ALA A 184 2.45 -16.02 -1.98
CA ALA A 184 1.59 -15.93 -3.16
C ALA A 184 2.38 -15.33 -4.34
N GLY A 185 2.75 -16.18 -5.30
CA GLY A 185 3.55 -15.79 -6.48
C GLY A 185 4.88 -16.52 -6.68
N SER A 186 5.38 -17.32 -5.72
CA SER A 186 6.65 -18.05 -5.87
C SER A 186 6.50 -19.55 -5.61
N MET A 187 5.80 -20.25 -6.51
CA MET A 187 5.92 -21.71 -6.65
C MET A 187 7.22 -22.00 -7.44
N THR A 188 8.37 -21.88 -6.79
CA THR A 188 9.60 -22.49 -7.31
C THR A 188 9.48 -24.02 -7.24
N GLN A 189 10.30 -24.76 -8.01
CA GLN A 189 10.40 -26.23 -7.93
C GLN A 189 10.56 -26.80 -6.49
N ARG A 190 10.91 -25.96 -5.51
CA ARG A 190 11.00 -26.32 -4.09
C ARG A 190 9.64 -26.43 -3.38
N GLY A 191 8.60 -25.69 -3.81
CA GLY A 191 7.26 -25.74 -3.21
C GLY A 191 6.56 -27.09 -3.41
N ALA A 192 6.73 -27.69 -4.60
CA ALA A 192 6.24 -29.05 -4.88
C ALA A 192 7.01 -30.15 -4.13
N ALA A 193 8.26 -29.89 -3.73
CA ALA A 193 9.07 -30.82 -2.94
C ALA A 193 8.79 -30.74 -1.42
N ALA A 194 7.98 -29.77 -0.96
CA ALA A 194 7.67 -29.55 0.46
C ALA A 194 6.38 -30.24 0.94
N ALA A 195 5.53 -30.74 0.03
CA ALA A 195 4.33 -31.49 0.37
C ALA A 195 4.67 -32.91 0.85
N SER A 196 4.15 -33.30 2.02
CA SER A 196 4.37 -34.64 2.58
C SER A 196 3.53 -35.68 1.82
N ALA A 197 4.17 -36.46 0.94
CA ALA A 197 3.51 -37.46 0.10
C ALA A 197 2.60 -38.39 0.91
N GLY A 198 1.36 -38.60 0.43
CA GLY A 198 0.34 -39.39 1.12
C GLY A 198 -0.45 -38.65 2.21
N TYR A 199 0.14 -37.62 2.85
CA TYR A 199 -0.50 -36.84 3.90
C TYR A 199 -1.08 -35.50 3.41
N ALA A 200 -0.48 -34.91 2.37
CA ALA A 200 -0.97 -33.67 1.77
C ALA A 200 -2.20 -33.93 0.86
N PRO A 201 -3.29 -33.15 0.98
CA PRO A 201 -4.46 -33.23 0.12
C PRO A 201 -4.29 -32.46 -1.20
N PRO A 202 -5.18 -32.68 -2.18
CA PRO A 202 -5.17 -32.02 -3.49
C PRO A 202 -4.95 -30.51 -3.48
N GLU A 203 -5.64 -29.80 -2.57
CA GLU A 203 -5.61 -28.35 -2.53
C GLU A 203 -4.25 -27.78 -2.08
N GLN A 204 -3.36 -28.58 -1.49
CA GLN A 204 -1.98 -28.17 -1.20
C GLN A 204 -1.07 -28.23 -2.43
N TYR A 205 -1.44 -28.97 -3.48
CA TYR A 205 -0.66 -29.09 -4.73
C TYR A 205 -1.10 -28.08 -5.81
N ALA A 206 -2.30 -27.50 -5.69
CA ALA A 206 -2.86 -26.60 -6.69
C ALA A 206 -2.37 -25.16 -6.50
N GLN A 207 -1.91 -24.51 -7.58
CA GLN A 207 -1.50 -23.09 -7.56
C GLN A 207 -2.60 -22.11 -7.09
N ALA A 208 -3.87 -22.50 -7.25
CA ALA A 208 -5.05 -21.73 -6.81
C ALA A 208 -5.82 -22.42 -5.65
N GLY A 209 -5.25 -23.46 -5.04
CA GLY A 209 -5.89 -24.19 -3.96
C GLY A 209 -5.97 -23.36 -2.68
N LYS A 210 -7.19 -23.10 -2.19
CA LYS A 210 -7.40 -22.47 -0.88
C LYS A 210 -7.29 -23.56 0.19
N THR A 211 -6.21 -23.50 0.97
CA THR A 211 -6.06 -24.35 2.17
C THR A 211 -6.83 -23.74 3.34
N ASP A 212 -7.48 -24.59 4.12
CA ASP A 212 -8.28 -24.20 5.29
C ASP A 212 -8.28 -25.34 6.34
N ARG A 213 -9.13 -25.26 7.37
CA ARG A 213 -9.29 -26.27 8.43
C ARG A 213 -9.46 -27.70 7.90
N PHE A 214 -10.21 -27.86 6.80
CA PHE A 214 -10.44 -29.16 6.14
C PHE A 214 -9.18 -29.76 5.48
N THR A 215 -8.11 -28.98 5.33
CA THR A 215 -6.80 -29.45 4.88
C THR A 215 -6.14 -30.29 5.97
N ASP A 216 -6.16 -29.84 7.23
CA ASP A 216 -5.64 -30.61 8.36
C ASP A 216 -6.48 -31.87 8.62
N ILE A 217 -7.80 -31.81 8.39
CA ILE A 217 -8.71 -32.98 8.51
C ILE A 217 -8.27 -34.13 7.61
N TYR A 218 -7.91 -33.85 6.36
CA TYR A 218 -7.38 -34.88 5.47
C TYR A 218 -6.11 -35.51 6.03
N ALA A 219 -5.18 -34.68 6.51
CA ALA A 219 -3.92 -35.13 7.06
C ALA A 219 -4.08 -35.94 8.36
N VAL A 220 -5.09 -35.64 9.19
CA VAL A 220 -5.50 -36.50 10.31
C VAL A 220 -6.02 -37.84 9.81
N GLY A 221 -6.87 -37.85 8.78
CA GLY A 221 -7.36 -39.09 8.15
C GLY A 221 -6.22 -39.96 7.62
N ALA A 222 -5.24 -39.37 6.93
CA ALA A 222 -4.04 -40.05 6.45
C ALA A 222 -3.18 -40.58 7.62
N THR A 223 -3.01 -39.79 8.68
CA THR A 223 -2.31 -40.21 9.91
C THR A 223 -2.98 -41.41 10.55
N MET A 224 -4.31 -41.39 10.70
CA MET A 224 -5.09 -42.53 11.20
C MET A 224 -4.90 -43.77 10.32
N TYR A 225 -5.00 -43.60 9.00
CA TYR A 225 -4.81 -44.69 8.04
C TYR A 225 -3.47 -45.40 8.27
N VAL A 226 -2.38 -44.64 8.40
CA VAL A 226 -1.04 -45.19 8.60
C VAL A 226 -0.91 -45.91 9.94
N LEU A 227 -1.35 -45.30 11.03
CA LEU A 227 -1.22 -45.89 12.36
C LEU A 227 -1.98 -47.22 12.50
N LEU A 228 -3.09 -47.36 11.76
CA LEU A 228 -4.00 -48.50 11.85
C LEU A 228 -3.75 -49.58 10.80
N THR A 229 -3.06 -49.26 9.70
CA THR A 229 -2.77 -50.22 8.63
C THR A 229 -1.28 -50.53 8.48
N GLY A 230 -0.40 -49.65 8.97
CA GLY A 230 1.04 -49.71 8.73
C GLY A 230 1.45 -49.30 7.32
N VAL A 231 0.50 -48.82 6.49
CA VAL A 231 0.72 -48.52 5.08
C VAL A 231 0.48 -47.04 4.81
N VAL A 232 1.44 -46.37 4.18
CA VAL A 232 1.26 -44.98 3.70
C VAL A 232 0.21 -44.96 2.59
N PRO A 233 -0.85 -44.13 2.69
CA PRO A 233 -1.87 -44.07 1.67
C PRO A 233 -1.32 -43.51 0.35
N ALA A 234 -1.97 -43.89 -0.75
CA ALA A 234 -1.65 -43.36 -2.08
C ALA A 234 -1.68 -41.82 -2.08
N ASP A 235 -0.69 -41.19 -2.69
CA ASP A 235 -0.59 -39.74 -2.74
C ASP A 235 -1.79 -39.10 -3.46
N ALA A 236 -2.20 -37.91 -2.99
CA ALA A 236 -3.34 -37.20 -3.53
C ALA A 236 -3.20 -36.92 -5.03
N ALA A 237 -2.00 -36.59 -5.52
CA ALA A 237 -1.78 -36.34 -6.95
C ALA A 237 -1.93 -37.62 -7.79
N ALA A 238 -1.46 -38.76 -7.28
CA ALA A 238 -1.65 -40.06 -7.91
C ALA A 238 -3.13 -40.49 -7.91
N ARG A 239 -3.87 -40.15 -6.85
CA ARG A 239 -5.33 -40.38 -6.75
C ARG A 239 -6.13 -39.50 -7.70
N MET A 240 -5.77 -38.23 -7.86
CA MET A 240 -6.43 -37.31 -8.79
C MET A 240 -6.23 -37.70 -10.26
N SER A 241 -5.04 -38.20 -10.61
CA SER A 241 -4.73 -38.65 -11.97
C SER A 241 -5.28 -40.05 -12.28
N GLY A 242 -5.90 -40.72 -11.30
CA GLY A 242 -6.45 -42.07 -11.46
C GLY A 242 -5.40 -43.18 -11.50
N VAL A 243 -4.13 -42.86 -11.24
CA VAL A 243 -3.00 -43.82 -11.27
C VAL A 243 -3.08 -44.78 -10.09
N GLN A 244 -3.56 -44.31 -8.93
CA GLN A 244 -3.75 -45.13 -7.73
C GLN A 244 -5.10 -44.83 -7.07
N THR A 245 -5.71 -45.82 -6.44
CA THR A 245 -6.92 -45.67 -5.61
C THR A 245 -6.58 -45.86 -4.14
N LEU A 246 -7.33 -45.22 -3.25
CA LEU A 246 -7.21 -45.49 -1.82
C LEU A 246 -7.89 -46.82 -1.49
N THR A 247 -7.11 -47.79 -1.02
CA THR A 247 -7.63 -49.07 -0.52
C THR A 247 -8.39 -48.83 0.79
N PRO A 248 -9.62 -49.36 0.97
CA PRO A 248 -10.32 -49.24 2.24
C PRO A 248 -9.53 -49.85 3.42
N PRO A 249 -9.38 -49.15 4.56
CA PRO A 249 -8.58 -49.62 5.69
C PRO A 249 -8.91 -51.04 6.17
N ARG A 250 -10.19 -51.45 6.18
CA ARG A 250 -10.58 -52.80 6.63
C ARG A 250 -10.20 -53.92 5.68
N GLN A 251 -9.85 -53.60 4.43
CA GLN A 251 -9.25 -54.59 3.52
C GLN A 251 -7.80 -54.90 3.91
N ILE A 252 -7.10 -53.96 4.56
CA ILE A 252 -5.72 -54.15 5.02
C ILE A 252 -5.69 -54.66 6.47
N ASN A 253 -6.49 -54.05 7.35
CA ASN A 253 -6.65 -54.46 8.73
C ASN A 253 -8.13 -54.78 9.05
N PRO A 254 -8.58 -56.04 8.89
CA PRO A 254 -9.97 -56.44 9.11
C PRO A 254 -10.48 -56.25 10.55
N ALA A 255 -9.59 -56.05 11.53
CA ALA A 255 -9.96 -55.85 12.93
C ALA A 255 -10.54 -54.44 13.21
N LEU A 256 -10.44 -53.50 12.25
CA LEU A 256 -10.99 -52.16 12.41
C LEU A 256 -12.52 -52.14 12.36
N SER A 257 -13.12 -51.27 13.17
CA SER A 257 -14.55 -51.03 13.19
C SER A 257 -15.00 -50.28 11.93
N ALA A 258 -16.25 -50.54 11.51
CA ALA A 258 -16.84 -49.83 10.37
C ALA A 258 -16.91 -48.30 10.59
N LEU A 259 -17.06 -47.87 11.86
CA LEU A 259 -17.05 -46.46 12.24
C LEU A 259 -15.71 -45.81 11.92
N VAL A 260 -14.59 -46.43 12.31
CA VAL A 260 -13.26 -45.87 12.09
C VAL A 260 -12.90 -45.87 10.60
N GLU A 261 -13.27 -46.91 9.85
CA GLU A 261 -13.14 -46.92 8.40
C GLU A 261 -13.88 -45.75 7.74
N ASP A 262 -15.16 -45.52 8.10
CA ASP A 262 -15.96 -44.42 7.53
C ASP A 262 -15.36 -43.05 7.87
N VAL A 263 -14.88 -42.86 9.11
CA VAL A 263 -14.21 -41.62 9.52
C VAL A 263 -12.95 -41.36 8.71
N ILE A 264 -12.10 -42.37 8.52
CA ILE A 264 -10.86 -42.25 7.74
C ILE A 264 -11.18 -41.92 6.27
N LEU A 265 -12.08 -42.69 5.65
CA LEU A 265 -12.42 -42.50 4.25
C LEU A 265 -13.06 -41.13 3.99
N ARG A 266 -13.96 -40.68 4.88
CA ARG A 266 -14.58 -39.36 4.76
C ARG A 266 -13.59 -38.21 4.98
N ALA A 267 -12.68 -38.34 5.94
CA ALA A 267 -11.62 -37.36 6.14
C ALA A 267 -10.71 -37.25 4.90
N MET A 268 -10.45 -38.36 4.22
CA MET A 268 -9.58 -38.47 3.04
C MET A 268 -10.29 -38.33 1.69
N GLU A 269 -11.51 -37.77 1.66
CA GLU A 269 -12.25 -37.45 0.43
C GLU A 269 -11.47 -36.44 -0.43
N MET A 270 -11.51 -36.60 -1.75
CA MET A 270 -10.76 -35.69 -2.64
C MET A 270 -11.46 -34.34 -2.77
N ASP A 271 -12.80 -34.33 -2.72
CA ASP A 271 -13.64 -33.14 -2.72
C ASP A 271 -13.77 -32.58 -1.30
N VAL A 272 -13.26 -31.36 -1.09
CA VAL A 272 -13.24 -30.68 0.22
C VAL A 272 -14.64 -30.53 0.82
N THR A 273 -15.68 -30.43 0.00
CA THR A 273 -17.07 -30.25 0.46
C THR A 273 -17.67 -31.53 1.07
N ARG A 274 -17.02 -32.67 0.85
CA ARG A 274 -17.45 -33.99 1.36
C ARG A 274 -16.72 -34.38 2.65
N ARG A 275 -15.62 -33.70 3.00
CA ARG A 275 -14.87 -33.90 4.25
C ARG A 275 -15.62 -33.32 5.45
N TYR A 276 -15.14 -33.65 6.64
CA TYR A 276 -15.49 -32.89 7.84
C TYR A 276 -15.00 -31.44 7.68
N GLN A 277 -15.85 -30.47 8.06
CA GLN A 277 -15.53 -29.05 7.91
C GLN A 277 -14.82 -28.47 9.14
N SER A 278 -14.77 -29.21 10.24
CA SER A 278 -14.06 -28.85 11.46
C SER A 278 -13.49 -30.08 12.18
N ALA A 279 -12.49 -29.85 13.04
CA ALA A 279 -11.91 -30.90 13.89
C ALA A 279 -12.94 -31.41 14.92
N ALA A 280 -13.79 -30.53 15.44
CA ALA A 280 -14.91 -30.89 16.31
C ALA A 280 -15.90 -31.87 15.64
N ASP A 281 -16.23 -31.67 14.35
CA ASP A 281 -17.14 -32.56 13.61
C ASP A 281 -16.55 -33.96 13.45
N MET A 282 -15.26 -34.04 13.09
CA MET A 282 -14.54 -35.30 12.97
C MET A 282 -14.42 -36.01 14.32
N LEU A 283 -14.18 -35.26 15.40
CA LEU A 283 -14.10 -35.79 16.76
C LEU A 283 -15.44 -36.39 17.22
N ALA A 284 -16.56 -35.69 16.96
CA ALA A 284 -17.89 -36.18 17.29
C ALA A 284 -18.20 -37.50 16.55
N ALA A 285 -17.88 -37.57 15.26
CA ALA A 285 -18.02 -38.79 14.45
C ALA A 285 -17.14 -39.93 14.99
N LEU A 286 -15.88 -39.65 15.31
CA LEU A 286 -14.95 -40.63 15.86
C LEU A 286 -15.42 -41.20 17.21
N GLN A 287 -16.08 -40.39 18.04
CA GLN A 287 -16.65 -40.82 19.33
C GLN A 287 -17.93 -41.64 19.18
N GLY A 288 -18.43 -41.86 17.96
CA GLY A 288 -19.71 -42.53 17.73
C GLY A 288 -20.90 -41.74 18.28
N LYS A 289 -20.70 -40.46 18.64
CA LYS A 289 -21.80 -39.57 18.99
C LYS A 289 -22.60 -39.37 17.71
N PRO A 290 -23.92 -39.56 17.74
CA PRO A 290 -24.74 -39.25 16.59
C PRO A 290 -24.53 -37.77 16.27
N VAL A 291 -23.93 -37.50 15.11
CA VAL A 291 -24.16 -36.23 14.43
C VAL A 291 -25.66 -36.23 14.17
N ALA A 292 -26.40 -35.43 14.95
CA ALA A 292 -27.81 -35.68 15.25
C ALA A 292 -28.68 -35.82 13.99
N SER A 293 -29.07 -37.06 13.67
CA SER A 293 -30.38 -37.48 13.14
C SER A 293 -30.37 -38.97 12.74
N VAL A 294 -31.54 -39.61 12.75
CA VAL A 294 -31.81 -40.96 12.23
C VAL A 294 -32.81 -40.78 11.09
N VAL A 295 -32.62 -41.46 9.97
CA VAL A 295 -33.49 -41.37 8.79
C VAL A 295 -34.17 -42.71 8.54
N SER A 296 -35.50 -42.71 8.51
CA SER A 296 -36.31 -43.88 8.19
C SER A 296 -36.40 -44.05 6.67
N CYS A 297 -36.16 -45.27 6.18
CA CYS A 297 -36.26 -45.59 4.78
C CYS A 297 -37.71 -45.47 4.29
N ILE A 298 -37.96 -44.59 3.33
CA ILE A 298 -39.30 -44.38 2.75
C ILE A 298 -39.82 -45.66 2.07
N LYS A 299 -38.94 -46.52 1.55
CA LYS A 299 -39.32 -47.77 0.87
C LYS A 299 -39.67 -48.92 1.82
N CYS A 300 -38.94 -49.08 2.93
CA CYS A 300 -39.07 -50.28 3.78
C CYS A 300 -39.15 -50.01 5.29
N GLY A 301 -39.24 -48.74 5.71
CA GLY A 301 -39.43 -48.33 7.11
C GLY A 301 -38.24 -48.58 8.05
N THR A 302 -37.12 -49.10 7.55
CA THR A 302 -35.93 -49.38 8.37
C THR A 302 -35.29 -48.07 8.82
N SER A 303 -34.92 -47.96 10.10
CA SER A 303 -34.13 -46.84 10.63
C SER A 303 -32.67 -46.96 10.20
N ASN A 304 -32.11 -45.88 9.66
CA ASN A 304 -30.73 -45.82 9.20
C ASN A 304 -30.05 -44.59 9.81
N GLN A 305 -28.72 -44.62 9.90
CA GLN A 305 -27.94 -43.45 10.31
C GLN A 305 -28.22 -42.28 9.34
N ALA A 306 -28.28 -41.03 9.79
CA ALA A 306 -28.51 -39.89 8.89
C ALA A 306 -27.42 -39.68 7.83
N THR A 307 -26.24 -40.26 8.03
CA THR A 307 -25.16 -40.28 7.03
C THR A 307 -25.34 -41.38 5.97
N ALA A 308 -26.22 -42.36 6.19
CA ALA A 308 -26.43 -43.45 5.27
C ALA A 308 -27.09 -42.94 3.98
N ARG A 309 -26.39 -43.10 2.85
CA ARG A 309 -26.91 -42.73 1.53
C ARG A 309 -27.92 -43.73 0.98
N PHE A 310 -27.78 -45.01 1.34
CA PHE A 310 -28.62 -46.12 0.89
C PHE A 310 -29.12 -46.93 2.07
N CYS A 311 -30.32 -47.48 1.93
CA CYS A 311 -30.97 -48.27 2.95
C CYS A 311 -30.15 -49.54 3.19
N LEU A 312 -29.74 -49.73 4.45
CA LEU A 312 -28.97 -50.90 4.89
C LEU A 312 -29.70 -52.22 4.63
N LYS A 313 -31.03 -52.18 4.46
CA LYS A 313 -31.87 -53.35 4.17
C LYS A 313 -32.19 -53.54 2.69
N CYS A 314 -32.65 -52.49 2.00
CA CYS A 314 -33.23 -52.63 0.66
C CYS A 314 -32.47 -51.90 -0.44
N GLY A 315 -31.35 -51.24 -0.13
CA GLY A 315 -30.53 -50.49 -1.08
C GLY A 315 -31.16 -49.21 -1.64
N ALA A 316 -32.38 -48.84 -1.23
CA ALA A 316 -33.03 -47.61 -1.68
C ALA A 316 -32.34 -46.36 -1.08
N PRO A 317 -32.16 -45.27 -1.83
CA PRO A 317 -31.58 -44.04 -1.30
C PRO A 317 -32.40 -43.49 -0.13
N LEU A 318 -31.72 -43.11 0.96
CA LEU A 318 -32.35 -42.71 2.23
C LEU A 318 -32.49 -41.21 2.40
N LEU A 319 -31.57 -40.45 1.82
CA LEU A 319 -31.65 -39.01 1.70
C LEU A 319 -32.13 -38.73 0.29
N ALA A 320 -33.31 -38.14 0.13
CA ALA A 320 -33.48 -37.27 -1.02
C ALA A 320 -32.42 -36.17 -0.83
N PRO A 321 -31.45 -36.00 -1.75
CA PRO A 321 -30.50 -34.92 -1.60
C PRO A 321 -31.30 -33.64 -1.46
N THR A 322 -31.08 -32.90 -0.37
CA THR A 322 -31.62 -31.53 -0.25
C THR A 322 -31.03 -30.76 -1.44
N LEU A 323 -31.81 -30.66 -2.51
CA LEU A 323 -31.40 -29.95 -3.70
C LEU A 323 -31.25 -28.50 -3.28
N THR A 324 -30.02 -28.01 -3.24
CA THR A 324 -29.73 -26.62 -2.95
C THR A 324 -29.28 -26.00 -4.25
N LEU A 325 -30.02 -24.99 -4.71
CA LEU A 325 -29.76 -24.26 -5.95
C LEU A 325 -29.60 -22.79 -5.58
N ALA A 326 -28.59 -22.11 -6.12
CA ALA A 326 -28.32 -20.69 -5.87
C ALA A 326 -28.28 -20.34 -4.36
N GLY A 327 -27.76 -21.26 -3.53
CA GLY A 327 -27.68 -21.10 -2.08
C GLY A 327 -29.00 -21.26 -1.31
N MET A 328 -30.09 -21.64 -1.98
CA MET A 328 -31.40 -21.88 -1.35
C MET A 328 -31.84 -23.35 -1.44
N PRO A 329 -32.44 -23.91 -0.38
CA PRO A 329 -33.02 -25.25 -0.42
C PRO A 329 -34.26 -25.27 -1.34
N VAL A 330 -34.37 -26.31 -2.16
CA VAL A 330 -35.46 -26.48 -3.14
C VAL A 330 -36.37 -27.60 -2.67
N GLN A 331 -37.57 -27.23 -2.22
CA GLN A 331 -38.56 -28.18 -1.72
C GLN A 331 -39.73 -28.34 -2.70
N ARG A 332 -40.07 -27.27 -3.44
CA ARG A 332 -41.18 -27.20 -4.40
C ARG A 332 -40.71 -26.56 -5.71
N LEU A 333 -41.53 -26.65 -6.76
CA LEU A 333 -41.22 -26.07 -8.08
C LEU A 333 -40.95 -24.55 -8.01
N ASP A 334 -41.70 -23.82 -7.21
CA ASP A 334 -41.50 -22.37 -7.04
C ASP A 334 -40.12 -22.02 -6.49
N ASP A 335 -39.55 -22.88 -5.63
CA ASP A 335 -38.20 -22.69 -5.10
C ASP A 335 -37.15 -22.90 -6.20
N LEU A 336 -37.38 -23.85 -7.12
CA LEU A 336 -36.52 -24.07 -8.28
C LEU A 336 -36.57 -22.87 -9.24
N ILE A 337 -37.76 -22.33 -9.48
CA ILE A 337 -37.96 -21.14 -10.32
C ILE A 337 -37.24 -19.94 -9.70
N GLN A 338 -37.43 -19.70 -8.41
CA GLN A 338 -36.76 -18.62 -7.70
C GLN A 338 -35.23 -18.78 -7.70
N ALA A 339 -34.72 -20.00 -7.61
CA ALA A 339 -33.29 -20.26 -7.73
C ALA A 339 -32.75 -19.95 -9.14
N CYS A 340 -33.54 -20.19 -10.20
CA CYS A 340 -33.17 -19.81 -11.56
C CYS A 340 -33.04 -18.28 -11.71
N ASP A 341 -33.95 -17.52 -11.10
CA ASP A 341 -33.91 -16.04 -11.13
C ASP A 341 -32.74 -15.48 -10.31
N ARG A 342 -32.33 -16.16 -9.23
CA ARG A 342 -31.21 -15.73 -8.36
C ARG A 342 -29.84 -16.13 -8.86
N GLY A 343 -29.71 -17.30 -9.47
CA GLY A 343 -28.41 -17.92 -9.73
C GLY A 343 -28.46 -18.90 -10.89
N TRP A 344 -28.86 -18.43 -12.07
CA TRP A 344 -29.01 -19.21 -13.29
C TRP A 344 -27.83 -20.15 -13.58
N ALA A 345 -26.59 -19.64 -13.50
CA ALA A 345 -25.38 -20.43 -13.79
C ALA A 345 -25.19 -21.62 -12.84
N ASP A 346 -25.52 -21.45 -11.56
CA ASP A 346 -25.48 -22.56 -10.60
C ASP A 346 -26.54 -23.60 -10.95
N VAL A 347 -27.78 -23.18 -11.24
CA VAL A 347 -28.85 -24.12 -11.63
C VAL A 347 -28.47 -24.93 -12.87
N VAL A 348 -27.92 -24.27 -13.89
CA VAL A 348 -27.44 -24.94 -15.10
C VAL A 348 -26.33 -25.95 -14.78
N ASN A 349 -25.41 -25.62 -13.87
CA ASN A 349 -24.38 -26.56 -13.43
C ASN A 349 -25.00 -27.78 -12.72
N GLN A 350 -25.96 -27.55 -11.80
CA GLN A 350 -26.67 -28.63 -11.09
C GLN A 350 -27.51 -29.50 -12.05
N LEU A 351 -28.04 -28.91 -13.11
CA LEU A 351 -28.70 -29.63 -14.21
C LEU A 351 -27.72 -30.53 -14.96
N MET A 352 -26.53 -30.02 -15.27
CA MET A 352 -25.48 -30.73 -16.01
C MET A 352 -24.88 -31.90 -15.21
N VAL A 353 -24.70 -31.73 -13.90
CA VAL A 353 -24.24 -32.81 -13.02
C VAL A 353 -25.36 -33.80 -12.64
N GLY A 354 -26.57 -33.63 -13.19
CA GLY A 354 -27.69 -34.55 -13.04
C GLY A 354 -28.29 -34.58 -11.64
N ARG A 355 -28.19 -33.48 -10.87
CA ARG A 355 -28.77 -33.42 -9.51
C ARG A 355 -30.25 -33.04 -9.50
N ILE A 356 -30.75 -32.45 -10.57
CA ILE A 356 -32.16 -32.05 -10.68
C ILE A 356 -33.04 -33.28 -10.96
N ASP A 357 -32.58 -34.24 -11.76
CA ASP A 357 -33.36 -35.42 -12.15
C ASP A 357 -33.83 -36.27 -10.95
N PRO A 358 -32.97 -36.65 -9.97
CA PRO A 358 -33.39 -37.44 -8.82
C PRO A 358 -34.32 -36.66 -7.89
N TRP A 359 -34.16 -35.34 -7.82
CA TRP A 359 -35.08 -34.49 -7.06
C TRP A 359 -36.47 -34.46 -7.71
N LEU A 360 -36.55 -34.28 -9.04
CA LEU A 360 -37.81 -34.35 -9.78
C LEU A 360 -38.50 -35.71 -9.58
N GLN A 361 -37.75 -36.81 -9.64
CA GLN A 361 -38.28 -38.15 -9.35
C GLN A 361 -38.85 -38.27 -7.93
N GLY A 362 -38.22 -37.60 -6.96
CA GLY A 362 -38.66 -37.57 -5.56
C GLY A 362 -39.97 -36.81 -5.31
N GLN A 363 -40.47 -36.02 -6.27
CA GLN A 363 -41.70 -35.23 -6.14
C GLN A 363 -42.99 -36.02 -6.51
N GLY A 364 -42.89 -37.33 -6.72
CA GLY A 364 -44.04 -38.19 -7.05
C GLY A 364 -44.59 -37.98 -8.47
N ALA A 365 -45.90 -38.13 -8.66
CA ALA A 365 -46.53 -38.11 -9.99
C ALA A 365 -46.32 -36.78 -10.75
N THR A 366 -46.43 -35.64 -10.05
CA THR A 366 -46.18 -34.31 -10.63
C THR A 366 -44.72 -34.14 -11.04
N GLY A 367 -43.80 -34.67 -10.23
CA GLY A 367 -42.37 -34.72 -10.53
C GLY A 367 -42.03 -35.47 -11.82
N GLN A 368 -42.72 -36.58 -12.08
CA GLN A 368 -42.53 -37.37 -13.30
C GLN A 368 -42.94 -36.61 -14.57
N ALA A 369 -43.99 -35.78 -14.49
CA ALA A 369 -44.40 -34.92 -15.60
C ALA A 369 -43.33 -33.86 -15.91
N TRP A 370 -42.76 -33.23 -14.88
CA TRP A 370 -41.66 -32.27 -15.04
C TRP A 370 -40.39 -32.92 -15.56
N LEU A 371 -40.05 -34.12 -15.09
CA LEU A 371 -38.90 -34.87 -15.62
C LEU A 371 -39.05 -35.15 -17.12
N THR A 372 -40.27 -35.46 -17.56
CA THR A 372 -40.58 -35.66 -18.99
C THR A 372 -40.35 -34.37 -19.79
N ALA A 373 -40.84 -33.23 -19.29
CA ALA A 373 -40.60 -31.92 -19.90
C ALA A 373 -39.10 -31.60 -20.00
N LEU A 374 -38.33 -31.92 -18.96
CA LEU A 374 -36.88 -31.73 -18.95
C LEU A 374 -36.17 -32.60 -20.00
N HIS A 375 -36.56 -33.86 -20.15
CA HIS A 375 -36.04 -34.74 -21.20
C HIS A 375 -36.37 -34.22 -22.60
N THR A 376 -37.60 -33.71 -22.81
CA THR A 376 -37.98 -33.06 -24.07
C THR A 376 -37.08 -31.85 -24.39
N ALA A 377 -36.81 -31.00 -23.39
CA ALA A 377 -35.92 -29.85 -23.55
C ALA A 377 -34.47 -30.26 -23.88
N ARG A 378 -33.95 -31.32 -23.23
CA ARG A 378 -32.63 -31.91 -23.55
C ARG A 378 -32.55 -32.41 -24.98
N ASN A 379 -33.60 -33.05 -25.49
CA ASN A 379 -33.65 -33.51 -26.87
C ASN A 379 -33.72 -32.35 -27.87
N GLN A 380 -34.44 -31.28 -27.53
CA GLN A 380 -34.55 -30.09 -28.37
C GLN A 380 -33.22 -29.32 -28.47
N TYR A 381 -32.47 -29.25 -27.36
CA TYR A 381 -31.23 -28.48 -27.26
C TYR A 381 -30.06 -29.34 -26.75
N PRO A 382 -29.59 -30.35 -27.50
CA PRO A 382 -28.67 -31.38 -26.99
C PRO A 382 -27.29 -30.86 -26.57
N ARG A 383 -26.91 -29.65 -26.98
CA ARG A 383 -25.59 -29.05 -26.71
C ARG A 383 -25.61 -27.74 -25.93
N ASP A 384 -26.79 -27.24 -25.55
CA ASP A 384 -26.90 -25.96 -24.84
C ASP A 384 -27.77 -26.10 -23.58
N PRO A 385 -27.16 -26.28 -22.40
CA PRO A 385 -27.90 -26.50 -21.18
C PRO A 385 -28.63 -25.25 -20.67
N ASN A 386 -28.26 -24.05 -21.12
CA ASN A 386 -29.03 -22.85 -20.82
C ASN A 386 -30.36 -22.86 -21.57
N LEU A 387 -30.33 -23.19 -22.86
CA LEU A 387 -31.54 -23.34 -23.66
C LEU A 387 -32.38 -24.55 -23.21
N GLN A 388 -31.76 -25.63 -22.72
CA GLN A 388 -32.48 -26.73 -22.08
C GLN A 388 -33.26 -26.24 -20.84
N LEU A 389 -32.59 -25.53 -19.94
CA LEU A 389 -33.23 -25.00 -18.73
C LEU A 389 -34.34 -24.00 -19.08
N ASP A 390 -34.09 -23.08 -20.01
CA ASP A 390 -35.09 -22.12 -20.47
C ASP A 390 -36.31 -22.78 -21.11
N ALA A 391 -36.10 -23.76 -21.98
CA ALA A 391 -37.19 -24.50 -22.62
C ALA A 391 -37.99 -25.34 -21.61
N PHE A 392 -37.32 -25.92 -20.61
CA PHE A 392 -37.98 -26.59 -19.49
C PHE A 392 -38.86 -25.61 -18.70
N LEU A 393 -38.31 -24.46 -18.28
CA LEU A 393 -39.03 -23.44 -17.52
C LEU A 393 -40.25 -22.90 -18.27
N ARG A 394 -40.17 -22.75 -19.60
CA ARG A 394 -41.34 -22.36 -20.43
C ARG A 394 -42.51 -23.36 -20.36
N GLN A 395 -42.22 -24.65 -20.16
CA GLN A 395 -43.27 -25.68 -20.06
C GLN A 395 -43.85 -25.76 -18.65
N VAL A 396 -43.01 -25.67 -17.61
CA VAL A 396 -43.46 -25.86 -16.21
C VAL A 396 -43.87 -24.56 -15.51
N ALA A 397 -43.48 -23.40 -16.04
CA ALA A 397 -43.77 -22.07 -15.50
C ALA A 397 -44.17 -21.09 -16.62
N PRO A 398 -45.32 -21.31 -17.29
CA PRO A 398 -45.73 -20.51 -18.47
C PRO A 398 -46.02 -19.04 -18.17
N GLN A 399 -46.15 -18.67 -16.89
CA GLN A 399 -46.37 -17.29 -16.46
C GLN A 399 -45.10 -16.42 -16.54
N ARG A 400 -43.90 -17.01 -16.70
CA ARG A 400 -42.64 -16.27 -16.81
C ARG A 400 -42.57 -15.53 -18.14
N THR A 401 -42.10 -14.28 -18.12
CA THR A 401 -41.88 -13.51 -19.35
C THR A 401 -40.69 -14.11 -20.13
N PRO A 402 -40.85 -14.45 -21.43
CA PRO A 402 -39.73 -14.88 -22.28
C PRO A 402 -38.59 -13.86 -22.32
N ALA A 403 -37.43 -14.25 -22.87
CA ALA A 403 -36.34 -13.30 -23.12
C ALA A 403 -36.84 -12.08 -23.91
N GLN A 404 -36.35 -10.89 -23.57
CA GLN A 404 -36.73 -9.63 -24.24
C GLN A 404 -35.49 -8.77 -24.44
N LEU A 405 -35.11 -8.55 -25.71
CA LEU A 405 -33.97 -7.72 -26.06
C LEU A 405 -34.34 -6.23 -25.91
N ARG A 406 -33.54 -5.46 -25.17
CA ARG A 406 -33.61 -4.00 -25.12
C ARG A 406 -32.23 -3.39 -25.25
N VAL A 407 -32.17 -2.18 -25.82
CA VAL A 407 -30.90 -1.46 -26.01
C VAL A 407 -31.01 -0.02 -25.51
N GLN A 408 -29.94 0.49 -24.91
CA GLN A 408 -29.85 1.84 -24.39
C GLN A 408 -28.50 2.49 -24.81
N PRO A 409 -28.54 3.64 -25.50
CA PRO A 409 -29.73 4.36 -25.97
C PRO A 409 -30.44 3.64 -27.13
N ALA A 410 -31.76 3.86 -27.27
CA ALA A 410 -32.56 3.28 -28.36
C ALA A 410 -32.18 3.82 -29.75
N GLN A 411 -31.55 4.99 -29.79
CA GLN A 411 -30.97 5.60 -30.98
C GLN A 411 -29.55 6.06 -30.67
N LEU A 412 -28.60 5.78 -31.56
CA LEU A 412 -27.22 6.20 -31.38
C LEU A 412 -27.07 7.68 -31.77
N PRO A 413 -26.29 8.47 -31.01
CA PRO A 413 -25.93 9.83 -31.42
C PRO A 413 -25.07 9.81 -32.68
N VAL A 414 -25.01 10.95 -33.39
CA VAL A 414 -24.06 11.13 -34.49
C VAL A 414 -22.65 11.18 -33.90
N ILE A 415 -21.79 10.25 -34.33
CA ILE A 415 -20.40 10.12 -33.90
C ILE A 415 -19.56 11.06 -34.76
N ASN A 416 -18.93 12.06 -34.15
CA ASN A 416 -17.92 12.88 -34.85
C ASN A 416 -16.56 12.19 -34.73
N VAL A 417 -15.88 11.98 -35.86
CA VAL A 417 -14.57 11.33 -35.92
C VAL A 417 -13.68 12.06 -36.91
N GLU A 418 -12.42 12.25 -36.57
CA GLU A 418 -11.46 12.90 -37.46
C GLU A 418 -11.10 11.98 -38.63
N GLN A 419 -10.80 12.57 -39.79
CA GLN A 419 -10.38 11.79 -40.95
C GLN A 419 -9.12 10.97 -40.63
N GLY A 420 -9.20 9.64 -40.78
CA GLY A 420 -8.10 8.74 -40.47
C GLY A 420 -7.99 8.30 -39.00
N ALA A 421 -8.88 8.78 -38.13
CA ALA A 421 -8.95 8.37 -36.72
C ALA A 421 -10.02 7.30 -36.47
N SER A 422 -9.94 6.65 -35.31
CA SER A 422 -10.95 5.72 -34.83
C SER A 422 -11.51 6.16 -33.48
N THR A 423 -12.79 5.90 -33.24
CA THR A 423 -13.47 6.17 -31.97
C THR A 423 -14.43 5.05 -31.63
N SER A 424 -14.85 4.94 -30.36
CA SER A 424 -15.82 3.94 -29.93
C SER A 424 -16.93 4.54 -29.08
N LEU A 425 -18.12 3.96 -29.21
CA LEU A 425 -19.31 4.27 -28.43
C LEU A 425 -19.80 3.02 -27.73
N ALA A 426 -19.98 3.11 -26.41
CA ALA A 426 -20.59 2.05 -25.63
C ALA A 426 -22.12 2.09 -25.75
N VAL A 427 -22.72 0.92 -25.99
CA VAL A 427 -24.17 0.70 -26.05
C VAL A 427 -24.50 -0.41 -25.08
N GLU A 428 -25.47 -0.17 -24.22
CA GLU A 428 -25.92 -1.19 -23.28
C GLU A 428 -27.03 -2.03 -23.91
N VAL A 429 -26.88 -3.35 -23.83
CA VAL A 429 -27.88 -4.33 -24.26
C VAL A 429 -28.35 -5.11 -23.05
N VAL A 430 -29.64 -5.07 -22.77
CA VAL A 430 -30.24 -5.68 -21.58
C VAL A 430 -31.27 -6.73 -21.98
N ASN A 431 -31.23 -7.88 -21.32
CA ASN A 431 -32.33 -8.84 -21.34
C ASN A 431 -33.37 -8.43 -20.31
N ALA A 432 -34.43 -7.73 -20.73
CA ALA A 432 -35.50 -7.26 -19.85
C ALA A 432 -36.52 -8.35 -19.46
N GLY A 433 -36.39 -9.55 -20.04
CA GLY A 433 -37.24 -10.70 -19.75
C GLY A 433 -36.73 -11.56 -18.60
N GLN A 434 -37.36 -12.72 -18.40
CA GLN A 434 -36.94 -13.73 -17.40
C GLN A 434 -36.36 -14.99 -18.05
N GLY A 435 -36.48 -15.15 -19.37
CA GLY A 435 -35.86 -16.25 -20.12
C GLY A 435 -34.37 -16.02 -20.42
N TYR A 436 -33.71 -17.05 -20.94
CA TYR A 436 -32.32 -16.95 -21.41
C TYR A 436 -32.26 -16.36 -22.82
N LEU A 437 -31.61 -15.21 -22.96
CA LEU A 437 -31.45 -14.51 -24.23
C LEU A 437 -30.23 -15.05 -24.98
N THR A 438 -30.37 -15.23 -26.30
CA THR A 438 -29.27 -15.42 -27.24
C THR A 438 -29.46 -14.48 -28.42
N ALA A 439 -28.42 -13.72 -28.76
CA ALA A 439 -28.45 -12.74 -29.84
C ALA A 439 -27.15 -12.79 -30.66
N SER A 440 -27.29 -12.59 -31.97
CA SER A 440 -26.18 -12.45 -32.92
C SER A 440 -26.26 -11.11 -33.64
N LEU A 441 -25.12 -10.48 -33.85
CA LEU A 441 -25.01 -9.16 -34.45
C LEU A 441 -24.38 -9.22 -35.83
N ALA A 442 -24.95 -8.46 -36.76
CA ALA A 442 -24.48 -8.34 -38.13
C ALA A 442 -24.34 -6.87 -38.55
N PHE A 443 -23.25 -6.57 -39.24
CA PHE A 443 -22.91 -5.28 -39.85
C PHE A 443 -22.10 -5.55 -41.13
N SER A 444 -22.21 -4.68 -42.13
CA SER A 444 -21.60 -4.91 -43.46
C SER A 444 -20.51 -3.90 -43.82
N GLU A 445 -20.42 -2.79 -43.10
CA GLU A 445 -19.56 -1.68 -43.47
C GLU A 445 -18.12 -1.87 -42.96
N PRO A 446 -17.09 -1.65 -43.80
CA PRO A 446 -15.69 -1.89 -43.42
C PRO A 446 -15.15 -0.90 -42.37
N TRP A 447 -15.77 0.27 -42.26
CA TRP A 447 -15.42 1.31 -41.27
C TRP A 447 -16.13 1.11 -39.92
N LEU A 448 -17.02 0.12 -39.81
CA LEU A 448 -17.80 -0.15 -38.62
C LEU A 448 -17.44 -1.52 -38.06
N THR A 449 -17.09 -1.57 -36.78
CA THR A 449 -16.86 -2.82 -36.06
C THR A 449 -17.67 -2.82 -34.78
N VAL A 450 -18.32 -3.94 -34.47
CA VAL A 450 -19.12 -4.08 -33.24
C VAL A 450 -18.61 -5.27 -32.43
N GLN A 451 -18.34 -5.05 -31.15
CA GLN A 451 -17.85 -6.09 -30.25
C GLN A 451 -18.64 -6.12 -28.92
N PRO A 452 -19.03 -7.30 -28.41
CA PRO A 452 -18.94 -8.61 -29.06
C PRO A 452 -19.98 -8.78 -30.18
N THR A 453 -19.78 -9.75 -31.08
CA THR A 453 -20.69 -10.07 -32.21
C THR A 453 -21.81 -11.05 -31.85
N ALA A 454 -21.78 -11.61 -30.64
CA ALA A 454 -22.83 -12.43 -30.08
C ALA A 454 -22.96 -12.15 -28.59
N LEU A 455 -24.18 -12.25 -28.08
CA LEU A 455 -24.55 -11.97 -26.70
C LEU A 455 -25.43 -13.08 -26.18
N SER A 456 -25.24 -13.48 -24.93
CA SER A 456 -26.16 -14.38 -24.25
C SER A 456 -26.16 -14.15 -22.76
N GLY A 457 -27.31 -14.38 -22.12
CA GLY A 457 -27.42 -14.21 -20.68
C GLY A 457 -28.83 -14.45 -20.14
N PRO A 458 -28.95 -14.70 -18.82
CA PRO A 458 -30.23 -14.90 -18.15
C PRO A 458 -31.04 -13.59 -18.08
N GLY A 459 -32.28 -13.68 -17.60
CA GLY A 459 -33.12 -12.50 -17.35
C GLY A 459 -32.42 -11.47 -16.45
N GLY A 460 -32.51 -10.20 -16.82
CA GLY A 460 -31.85 -9.09 -16.12
C GLY A 460 -30.36 -8.92 -16.45
N SER A 461 -29.75 -9.76 -17.31
CA SER A 461 -28.36 -9.55 -17.71
C SER A 461 -28.20 -8.28 -18.55
N SER A 462 -27.10 -7.57 -18.32
CA SER A 462 -26.67 -6.41 -19.11
C SER A 462 -25.31 -6.69 -19.74
N HIS A 463 -25.17 -6.31 -21.01
CA HIS A 463 -23.95 -6.46 -21.79
C HIS A 463 -23.57 -5.12 -22.41
N GLN A 464 -22.29 -4.77 -22.30
CA GLN A 464 -21.73 -3.59 -22.94
C GLN A 464 -21.21 -3.95 -24.33
N LEU A 465 -21.74 -3.26 -25.33
CA LEU A 465 -21.37 -3.39 -26.73
C LEU A 465 -20.56 -2.16 -27.14
N GLN A 466 -19.39 -2.39 -27.73
CA GLN A 466 -18.54 -1.34 -28.28
C GLN A 466 -18.82 -1.23 -29.78
N VAL A 467 -19.40 -0.10 -30.18
CA VAL A 467 -19.50 0.32 -31.58
C VAL A 467 -18.24 1.11 -31.91
N ILE A 468 -17.33 0.50 -32.66
CA ILE A 468 -16.06 1.09 -33.08
C ILE A 468 -16.24 1.60 -34.51
N VAL A 469 -15.88 2.87 -34.71
CA VAL A 469 -15.89 3.55 -36.00
C VAL A 469 -14.46 3.88 -36.35
N ASP A 470 -13.99 3.40 -37.50
CA ASP A 470 -12.67 3.67 -38.05
C ASP A 470 -12.79 4.49 -39.34
N ALA A 471 -12.51 5.79 -39.24
CA ALA A 471 -12.60 6.71 -40.36
C ALA A 471 -11.46 6.53 -41.38
N SER A 472 -10.40 5.78 -41.06
CA SER A 472 -9.33 5.46 -42.03
C SER A 472 -9.82 4.52 -43.14
N GLN A 473 -10.82 3.69 -42.85
CA GLN A 473 -11.44 2.77 -43.81
C GLN A 473 -12.46 3.45 -44.73
N LEU A 474 -12.76 4.73 -44.50
CA LEU A 474 -13.63 5.54 -45.36
C LEU A 474 -12.82 6.06 -46.57
N VAL A 475 -13.04 5.45 -47.74
CA VAL A 475 -12.30 5.81 -48.97
C VAL A 475 -12.70 7.22 -49.49
N GLY A 476 -11.71 8.11 -49.63
CA GLY A 476 -11.80 9.45 -50.24
C GLY A 476 -11.81 10.63 -49.25
N ALA A 477 -11.62 11.87 -49.74
CA ALA A 477 -11.73 13.08 -48.92
C ALA A 477 -13.22 13.40 -48.62
N ARG A 478 -13.65 13.21 -47.37
CA ARG A 478 -15.07 13.25 -46.97
C ARG A 478 -15.39 14.17 -45.79
N SER A 479 -14.50 15.10 -45.44
CA SER A 479 -14.74 16.07 -44.37
C SER A 479 -16.08 16.80 -44.55
N GLY A 480 -16.95 16.73 -43.53
CA GLY A 480 -18.31 17.29 -43.54
C GLY A 480 -19.41 16.38 -44.12
N LYS A 481 -19.12 15.12 -44.45
CA LYS A 481 -20.14 14.13 -44.87
C LYS A 481 -20.55 13.22 -43.71
N VAL A 482 -21.85 12.93 -43.65
CA VAL A 482 -22.43 11.94 -42.72
C VAL A 482 -22.57 10.59 -43.42
N HIS A 483 -22.05 9.55 -42.79
CA HIS A 483 -22.15 8.15 -43.19
C HIS A 483 -23.10 7.42 -42.25
N VAL A 484 -23.95 6.52 -42.76
CA VAL A 484 -24.93 5.79 -41.95
C VAL A 484 -24.84 4.30 -42.25
N ALA A 485 -24.82 3.47 -41.21
CA ALA A 485 -24.76 2.02 -41.31
C ALA A 485 -25.72 1.34 -40.32
N PRO A 486 -26.47 0.30 -40.73
CA PRO A 486 -27.28 -0.48 -39.83
C PRO A 486 -26.46 -1.55 -39.08
N ILE A 487 -26.71 -1.68 -37.78
CA ILE A 487 -26.29 -2.80 -36.93
C ILE A 487 -27.53 -3.63 -36.65
N GLN A 488 -27.59 -4.84 -37.21
CA GLN A 488 -28.72 -5.76 -37.04
C GLN A 488 -28.45 -6.73 -35.91
N MET A 489 -29.36 -6.81 -34.95
CA MET A 489 -29.32 -7.75 -33.83
C MET A 489 -30.47 -8.73 -34.00
N LYS A 490 -30.14 -10.00 -34.28
CA LYS A 490 -31.12 -11.10 -34.34
C LYS A 490 -31.12 -11.87 -33.04
N SER A 491 -32.28 -12.10 -32.42
CA SER A 491 -32.34 -12.79 -31.13
C SER A 491 -33.60 -13.61 -30.91
N ASN A 492 -33.56 -14.51 -29.93
CA ASN A 492 -34.77 -15.21 -29.45
C ASN A 492 -35.69 -14.33 -28.59
N GLY A 493 -35.29 -13.09 -28.27
CA GLY A 493 -36.04 -12.11 -27.50
C GLY A 493 -36.51 -10.87 -28.30
N GLY A 494 -36.49 -10.96 -29.64
CA GLY A 494 -36.87 -9.89 -30.58
C GLY A 494 -35.67 -9.32 -31.34
N ASP A 495 -35.91 -8.93 -32.59
CA ASP A 495 -34.88 -8.35 -33.46
C ASP A 495 -34.86 -6.82 -33.35
N ILE A 496 -33.66 -6.23 -33.31
CA ILE A 496 -33.46 -4.76 -33.25
C ILE A 496 -32.46 -4.34 -34.33
N THR A 497 -32.71 -3.19 -34.96
CA THR A 497 -31.74 -2.55 -35.86
C THR A 497 -31.37 -1.17 -35.31
N LEU A 498 -30.07 -0.95 -35.07
CA LEU A 498 -29.53 0.37 -34.68
C LEU A 498 -28.88 1.04 -35.89
N LEU A 499 -29.04 2.35 -36.04
CA LEU A 499 -28.36 3.13 -37.07
C LEU A 499 -27.15 3.83 -36.47
N CYS A 500 -25.95 3.45 -36.91
CA CYS A 500 -24.71 4.14 -36.59
C CYS A 500 -24.48 5.26 -37.60
N SER A 501 -24.51 6.52 -37.14
CA SER A 501 -24.28 7.70 -37.98
C SER A 501 -22.95 8.35 -37.62
N VAL A 502 -22.10 8.61 -38.62
CA VAL A 502 -20.73 9.10 -38.45
C VAL A 502 -20.51 10.34 -39.28
N ASN A 503 -20.02 11.43 -38.66
CA ASN A 503 -19.63 12.66 -39.34
C ASN A 503 -18.10 12.80 -39.31
N VAL A 504 -17.47 12.85 -40.49
CA VAL A 504 -16.01 12.95 -40.61
C VAL A 504 -15.58 14.42 -40.50
N THR A 505 -14.81 14.78 -39.48
CA THR A 505 -14.33 16.16 -39.25
C THR A 505 -12.92 16.37 -39.82
N ALA A 506 -12.64 17.61 -40.25
CA ALA A 506 -11.29 18.04 -40.60
C ALA A 506 -10.44 18.27 -39.32
N ALA A 507 -9.12 18.09 -39.44
CA ALA A 507 -8.17 18.29 -38.34
C ALA A 507 -8.27 19.70 -37.71
N PRO A 508 -8.07 19.84 -36.39
CA PRO A 508 -8.00 21.14 -35.73
C PRO A 508 -6.84 21.99 -36.28
N ARG A 509 -6.91 23.31 -36.15
CA ARG A 509 -5.85 24.20 -36.65
C ARG A 509 -5.63 25.38 -35.72
N LEU A 510 -4.45 25.46 -35.11
CA LEU A 510 -4.08 26.54 -34.20
C LEU A 510 -3.87 27.87 -34.94
N ASN A 511 -4.49 28.94 -34.43
CA ASN A 511 -4.26 30.32 -34.83
C ASN A 511 -4.18 31.21 -33.58
N VAL A 512 -3.08 31.97 -33.42
CA VAL A 512 -2.84 32.81 -32.24
C VAL A 512 -2.61 34.26 -32.65
N GLN A 513 -3.32 35.20 -32.03
CA GLN A 513 -3.23 36.63 -32.34
C GLN A 513 -3.37 37.52 -31.08
N PRO A 514 -2.60 38.61 -30.96
CA PRO A 514 -1.47 38.98 -31.80
C PRO A 514 -0.23 38.10 -31.50
N LEU A 515 0.71 38.01 -32.46
CA LEU A 515 2.02 37.35 -32.27
C LEU A 515 3.06 38.25 -31.56
N GLN A 516 2.69 39.49 -31.24
CA GLN A 516 3.49 40.40 -30.44
C GLN A 516 2.58 41.20 -29.49
N VAL A 517 2.94 41.28 -28.22
CA VAL A 517 2.25 42.05 -27.19
C VAL A 517 3.24 43.01 -26.53
N ASP A 518 2.97 44.31 -26.65
CA ASP A 518 3.74 45.36 -25.99
C ASP A 518 2.98 45.89 -24.77
N PHE A 519 3.61 45.80 -23.59
CA PHE A 519 3.10 46.30 -22.32
C PHE A 519 3.46 47.77 -22.09
N GLY A 520 4.34 48.36 -22.90
CA GLY A 520 4.79 49.74 -22.73
C GLY A 520 5.61 49.91 -21.45
N ALA A 521 5.54 51.11 -20.85
CA ALA A 521 6.23 51.42 -19.59
C ALA A 521 5.48 50.83 -18.39
N VAL A 522 6.15 49.99 -17.60
CA VAL A 522 5.62 49.40 -16.36
C VAL A 522 6.59 49.68 -15.21
N SER A 523 6.09 50.27 -14.12
CA SER A 523 6.94 50.60 -12.98
C SER A 523 7.40 49.37 -12.20
N PHE A 524 8.62 49.44 -11.65
CA PHE A 524 9.18 48.34 -10.87
C PHE A 524 8.34 48.10 -9.61
N GLY A 525 7.79 46.90 -9.48
CA GLY A 525 6.91 46.54 -8.37
C GLY A 525 5.42 46.47 -8.69
N GLN A 526 4.98 46.94 -9.87
CA GLN A 526 3.58 46.88 -10.33
C GLN A 526 3.41 45.82 -11.43
N THR A 527 2.33 45.03 -11.36
CA THR A 527 1.99 44.07 -12.40
C THR A 527 1.12 44.73 -13.48
N ALA A 528 1.24 44.25 -14.72
CA ALA A 528 0.37 44.67 -15.82
C ALA A 528 -0.14 43.45 -16.59
N THR A 529 -1.33 43.57 -17.20
CA THR A 529 -1.98 42.47 -17.94
C THR A 529 -2.40 42.88 -19.36
N ARG A 530 -2.32 41.92 -20.28
CA ARG A 530 -2.79 42.00 -21.68
C ARG A 530 -3.38 40.66 -22.08
N THR A 531 -4.17 40.61 -23.15
CA THR A 531 -4.83 39.38 -23.61
C THR A 531 -4.36 39.00 -25.00
N ILE A 532 -4.15 37.70 -25.23
CA ILE A 532 -4.01 37.10 -26.55
C ILE A 532 -5.24 36.26 -26.86
N GLN A 533 -5.57 36.12 -28.13
CA GLN A 533 -6.62 35.24 -28.65
C GLN A 533 -6.00 33.96 -29.20
N ILE A 534 -6.53 32.82 -28.77
CA ILE A 534 -6.22 31.51 -29.34
C ILE A 534 -7.51 31.01 -30.02
N ALA A 535 -7.43 30.78 -31.32
CA ALA A 535 -8.53 30.32 -32.14
C ALA A 535 -8.23 28.94 -32.74
N ASN A 536 -9.29 28.16 -32.93
CA ASN A 536 -9.26 26.91 -33.67
C ASN A 536 -10.00 27.09 -34.99
N ASP A 537 -9.25 27.28 -36.08
CA ASP A 537 -9.84 27.48 -37.42
C ASP A 537 -10.38 26.15 -38.02
N GLY A 538 -10.10 25.02 -37.37
CA GLY A 538 -10.60 23.68 -37.72
C GLY A 538 -11.96 23.36 -37.09
N VAL A 539 -12.36 22.08 -37.14
CA VAL A 539 -13.67 21.60 -36.65
C VAL A 539 -13.56 20.65 -35.45
N GLY A 540 -12.44 19.91 -35.32
CA GLY A 540 -12.12 19.12 -34.12
C GLY A 540 -11.84 19.99 -32.89
N VAL A 541 -11.70 19.40 -31.71
CA VAL A 541 -11.32 20.15 -30.49
C VAL A 541 -9.81 20.34 -30.45
N LEU A 542 -9.34 21.58 -30.39
CA LEU A 542 -7.93 21.91 -30.30
C LEU A 542 -7.51 21.96 -28.84
N SER A 543 -6.52 21.15 -28.45
CA SER A 543 -5.89 21.23 -27.13
C SER A 543 -4.48 21.79 -27.29
N ALA A 544 -4.15 22.85 -26.55
CA ALA A 544 -2.83 23.48 -26.62
C ALA A 544 -2.25 23.70 -25.22
N GLY A 545 -0.97 23.41 -25.06
CA GLY A 545 -0.17 23.79 -23.90
C GLY A 545 0.37 25.22 -24.05
N ILE A 546 0.43 25.96 -22.95
CA ILE A 546 0.91 27.33 -22.89
C ILE A 546 2.10 27.39 -21.94
N ARG A 547 3.23 27.87 -22.45
CA ARG A 547 4.50 28.00 -21.72
C ARG A 547 5.05 29.40 -21.87
N VAL A 548 5.78 29.88 -20.88
CA VAL A 548 6.48 31.18 -20.91
C VAL A 548 7.98 30.94 -20.76
N SER A 549 8.80 31.81 -21.37
CA SER A 549 10.27 31.69 -21.34
C SER A 549 10.90 32.15 -20.04
N ASP A 550 10.25 33.10 -19.34
CA ASP A 550 10.87 33.85 -18.25
C ASP A 550 9.99 33.92 -17.01
N ALA A 551 10.62 34.06 -15.84
CA ALA A 551 9.94 34.10 -14.54
C ALA A 551 9.06 35.36 -14.34
N TRP A 552 9.36 36.45 -15.03
CA TRP A 552 8.56 37.68 -14.98
C TRP A 552 7.28 37.61 -15.82
N LEU A 553 7.07 36.52 -16.57
CA LEU A 553 5.87 36.26 -17.36
C LEU A 553 4.97 35.24 -16.68
N GLN A 554 3.66 35.46 -16.79
CA GLN A 554 2.66 34.49 -16.35
C GLN A 554 1.49 34.46 -17.32
N ALA A 555 1.00 33.26 -17.64
CA ALA A 555 -0.25 33.07 -18.35
C ALA A 555 -1.37 32.69 -17.37
N SER A 556 -2.61 33.09 -17.65
CA SER A 556 -3.76 32.79 -16.79
C SER A 556 -4.08 31.30 -16.67
N THR A 557 -3.64 30.49 -17.65
CA THR A 557 -3.81 29.04 -17.66
C THR A 557 -2.61 28.37 -18.36
N PRO A 558 -2.14 27.20 -17.89
CA PRO A 558 -1.06 26.45 -18.54
C PRO A 558 -1.51 25.64 -19.76
N SER A 559 -2.82 25.50 -19.98
CA SER A 559 -3.37 24.82 -21.15
C SER A 559 -4.78 25.32 -21.48
N ILE A 560 -5.23 25.05 -22.70
CA ILE A 560 -6.55 25.48 -23.19
C ILE A 560 -7.16 24.43 -24.12
N SER A 561 -8.49 24.37 -24.16
CA SER A 561 -9.24 23.48 -25.06
C SER A 561 -10.29 24.29 -25.82
N VAL A 562 -10.08 24.45 -27.13
CA VAL A 562 -10.91 25.33 -27.98
C VAL A 562 -11.72 24.47 -28.94
N SER A 563 -13.05 24.57 -28.82
CA SER A 563 -13.99 23.91 -29.74
C SER A 563 -13.76 24.35 -31.19
N GLY A 564 -14.15 23.53 -32.16
CA GLY A 564 -14.03 23.86 -33.58
C GLY A 564 -14.66 25.19 -33.93
N ARG A 565 -13.94 26.04 -34.68
CA ARG A 565 -14.34 27.40 -35.08
C ARG A 565 -14.59 28.37 -33.92
N ALA A 566 -14.14 28.04 -32.70
CA ALA A 566 -14.21 28.92 -31.54
C ALA A 566 -12.89 29.67 -31.30
N ARG A 567 -12.95 30.66 -30.41
CA ARG A 567 -11.81 31.43 -29.93
C ARG A 567 -11.90 31.60 -28.43
N GLU A 568 -10.76 31.60 -27.76
CA GLU A 568 -10.65 31.85 -26.33
C GLU A 568 -9.54 32.88 -26.03
N SER A 569 -9.72 33.60 -24.93
CA SER A 569 -8.78 34.64 -24.50
C SER A 569 -7.87 34.10 -23.40
N VAL A 570 -6.56 34.28 -23.56
CA VAL A 570 -5.57 34.01 -22.50
C VAL A 570 -5.02 35.34 -22.01
N THR A 571 -5.06 35.54 -20.70
CA THR A 571 -4.47 36.74 -20.09
C THR A 571 -2.99 36.47 -19.81
N VAL A 572 -2.14 37.36 -20.32
CA VAL A 572 -0.70 37.40 -20.06
C VAL A 572 -0.46 38.51 -19.04
N GLN A 573 0.22 38.17 -17.96
CA GLN A 573 0.62 39.07 -16.90
C GLN A 573 2.14 39.21 -16.87
N VAL A 574 2.62 40.43 -16.67
CA VAL A 574 4.03 40.73 -16.44
C VAL A 574 4.26 41.14 -14.99
N ASN A 575 5.34 40.66 -14.39
CA ASN A 575 5.80 41.01 -13.06
C ASN A 575 7.24 41.57 -13.12
N PRO A 576 7.39 42.90 -13.21
CA PRO A 576 8.71 43.54 -13.29
C PRO A 576 9.63 43.28 -12.09
N ARG A 577 9.12 42.76 -10.96
CA ARG A 577 9.95 42.42 -9.78
C ARG A 577 10.96 41.31 -10.07
N ASP A 578 10.63 40.44 -11.02
CA ASP A 578 11.47 39.30 -11.40
C ASP A 578 12.47 39.69 -12.52
N LEU A 579 12.57 40.98 -12.87
CA LEU A 579 13.52 41.51 -13.84
C LEU A 579 14.77 42.08 -13.17
N SER A 580 15.90 41.96 -13.86
CA SER A 580 17.22 42.33 -13.35
C SER A 580 17.61 43.80 -13.51
N GLY A 581 16.74 44.67 -14.06
CA GLY A 581 17.06 46.10 -14.22
C GLY A 581 16.02 46.94 -14.98
N ARG A 582 16.26 48.26 -15.05
CA ARG A 582 15.47 49.20 -15.86
C ARG A 582 15.70 48.96 -17.36
N GLY A 583 14.78 49.44 -18.19
CA GLY A 583 14.90 49.40 -19.64
C GLY A 583 14.02 48.36 -20.30
N ARG A 584 14.27 48.08 -21.58
CA ARG A 584 13.43 47.22 -22.42
C ARG A 584 13.78 45.74 -22.18
N HIS A 585 12.75 44.95 -21.90
CA HIS A 585 12.82 43.49 -21.72
C HIS A 585 11.93 42.80 -22.72
N THR A 586 12.37 41.62 -23.18
CA THR A 586 11.66 40.79 -24.14
C THR A 586 11.59 39.36 -23.62
N GLY A 587 10.43 38.73 -23.77
CA GLY A 587 10.21 37.33 -23.43
C GLY A 587 9.21 36.70 -24.40
N GLU A 588 8.96 35.41 -24.24
CA GLU A 588 8.19 34.62 -25.18
C GLU A 588 7.09 33.85 -24.46
N LEU A 589 5.89 33.84 -25.05
CA LEU A 589 4.82 32.92 -24.69
C LEU A 589 4.61 31.94 -25.84
N ILE A 590 4.83 30.67 -25.56
CA ILE A 590 4.76 29.58 -26.53
C ILE A 590 3.42 28.86 -26.34
N VAL A 591 2.62 28.82 -27.41
CA VAL A 591 1.40 28.03 -27.52
C VAL A 591 1.70 26.84 -28.42
N ASP A 592 1.52 25.63 -27.92
CA ASP A 592 1.91 24.39 -28.58
C ASP A 592 0.74 23.40 -28.58
N ALA A 593 0.22 23.09 -29.76
CA ALA A 593 -0.84 22.11 -29.97
C ALA A 593 -0.30 20.81 -30.60
N GLY A 594 1.00 20.55 -30.49
CA GLY A 594 1.65 19.36 -31.04
C GLY A 594 1.59 19.32 -32.57
N GLY A 595 0.99 18.27 -33.13
CA GLY A 595 0.84 18.09 -34.58
C GLY A 595 -0.04 19.13 -35.28
N GLU A 596 -0.84 19.87 -34.51
CA GLU A 596 -1.87 20.79 -34.99
C GLU A 596 -1.39 22.26 -35.09
N GLY A 597 -0.10 22.46 -34.83
CA GLY A 597 0.61 23.74 -34.96
C GLY A 597 1.18 24.28 -33.65
N GLY A 598 2.05 25.28 -33.77
CA GLY A 598 2.62 26.02 -32.65
C GLY A 598 2.79 27.50 -33.00
N ALA A 599 2.71 28.37 -32.00
CA ALA A 599 2.89 29.80 -32.15
C ALA A 599 3.70 30.37 -30.98
N THR A 600 4.64 31.26 -31.29
CA THR A 600 5.40 32.02 -30.30
C THR A 600 4.93 33.47 -30.33
N VAL A 601 4.41 33.95 -29.20
CA VAL A 601 4.03 35.35 -28.99
C VAL A 601 5.18 36.08 -28.31
N GLN A 602 5.72 37.10 -28.97
CA GLN A 602 6.76 37.96 -28.43
C GLN A 602 6.15 38.96 -27.44
N ILE A 603 6.62 38.96 -26.20
CA ILE A 603 6.21 39.88 -25.15
C ILE A 603 7.29 40.92 -24.93
N VAL A 604 6.92 42.20 -24.98
CA VAL A 604 7.83 43.33 -24.77
C VAL A 604 7.31 44.20 -23.64
N LEU A 605 8.20 44.64 -22.74
CA LEU A 605 7.90 45.72 -21.80
C LEU A 605 9.11 46.62 -21.57
N THR A 606 8.88 47.82 -21.06
CA THR A 606 9.93 48.73 -20.61
C THR A 606 9.75 49.00 -19.13
N VAL A 607 10.75 48.71 -18.30
CA VAL A 607 10.72 49.05 -16.87
C VAL A 607 11.28 50.46 -16.66
N ASP A 608 10.43 51.39 -16.21
CA ASP A 608 10.81 52.78 -15.90
C ASP A 608 10.01 53.35 -14.71
N GLY A 609 10.52 54.40 -14.06
CA GLY A 609 9.88 55.07 -12.91
C GLY A 609 10.47 54.73 -11.53
N PRO A 610 9.79 55.09 -10.42
CA PRO A 610 10.26 54.83 -9.06
C PRO A 610 10.18 53.35 -8.67
N PHE A 611 10.94 52.96 -7.65
CA PHE A 611 10.81 51.67 -6.98
C PHE A 611 9.66 51.71 -5.97
N TYR A 612 8.79 50.70 -5.99
CA TYR A 612 7.71 50.54 -4.99
C TYR A 612 8.00 49.35 -4.06
N PRO A 613 8.28 49.58 -2.77
CA PRO A 613 8.47 48.49 -1.80
C PRO A 613 7.18 47.67 -1.63
N SER A 614 7.30 46.36 -1.37
CA SER A 614 6.12 45.49 -1.16
C SER A 614 5.30 45.78 0.08
N LEU A 615 5.96 46.24 1.15
CA LEU A 615 5.35 46.32 2.49
C LEU A 615 4.67 47.67 2.77
N GLU A 616 5.26 48.78 2.29
CA GLU A 616 4.61 50.09 2.28
C GLU A 616 4.93 50.78 0.94
N PRO A 617 4.01 50.72 -0.04
CA PRO A 617 4.30 51.13 -1.42
C PRO A 617 4.28 52.66 -1.58
N ALA A 618 5.29 53.32 -1.02
CA ALA A 618 5.63 54.69 -1.36
C ALA A 618 6.72 54.69 -2.46
N PRO A 619 6.61 55.54 -3.49
CA PRO A 619 7.62 55.61 -4.54
C PRO A 619 8.96 56.06 -3.97
N LEU A 620 10.02 55.33 -4.32
CA LEU A 620 11.41 55.66 -3.98
C LEU A 620 12.18 55.88 -5.27
N ASP A 621 12.72 57.09 -5.42
CA ASP A 621 13.32 57.55 -6.67
C ASP A 621 14.84 57.32 -6.74
N ASP A 622 15.51 57.21 -5.58
CA ASP A 622 16.96 57.09 -5.49
C ASP A 622 17.43 56.34 -4.22
N VAL A 623 18.74 56.06 -4.15
CA VAL A 623 19.36 55.37 -2.99
C VAL A 623 19.24 56.19 -1.69
N PRO A 624 19.47 57.52 -1.66
CA PRO A 624 19.25 58.32 -0.44
C PRO A 624 17.83 58.24 0.13
N THR A 625 16.80 58.32 -0.73
CA THR A 625 15.39 58.19 -0.30
C THR A 625 15.09 56.78 0.21
N LEU A 626 15.69 55.74 -0.38
CA LEU A 626 15.62 54.37 0.15
C LEU A 626 16.24 54.25 1.55
N VAL A 627 17.44 54.81 1.77
CA VAL A 627 18.11 54.80 3.08
C VAL A 627 17.26 55.52 4.13
N ALA A 628 16.81 56.75 3.83
CA ALA A 628 15.98 57.53 4.73
C ALA A 628 14.64 56.84 5.02
N TRP A 629 14.07 56.16 4.03
CA TRP A 629 12.86 55.36 4.21
C TRP A 629 13.09 54.18 5.15
N CYS A 630 14.21 53.45 5.04
CA CYS A 630 14.56 52.36 5.94
C CYS A 630 14.82 52.83 7.38
N ASP A 631 15.48 53.99 7.57
CA ASP A 631 15.67 54.58 8.90
C ASP A 631 14.34 54.92 9.58
N LYS A 632 13.36 55.41 8.81
CA LYS A 632 12.01 55.73 9.31
C LYS A 632 11.14 54.49 9.52
N HIS A 633 11.28 53.48 8.68
CA HIS A 633 10.47 52.26 8.68
C HIS A 633 11.34 51.03 8.91
N TRP A 634 11.98 50.98 10.08
CA TRP A 634 13.01 49.98 10.38
C TRP A 634 12.52 48.53 10.25
N GLN A 635 11.37 48.20 10.83
CA GLN A 635 10.82 46.85 10.77
C GLN A 635 10.48 46.42 9.33
N PRO A 636 9.75 47.21 8.52
CA PRO A 636 9.64 46.95 7.09
C PRO A 636 10.98 46.83 6.36
N GLY A 637 11.97 47.67 6.68
CA GLY A 637 13.31 47.61 6.10
C GLY A 637 14.02 46.27 6.34
N THR A 638 13.95 45.72 7.56
CA THR A 638 14.55 44.41 7.87
C THR A 638 13.88 43.28 7.10
N GLN A 639 12.57 43.38 6.86
CA GLN A 639 11.82 42.41 6.05
C GLN A 639 12.17 42.52 4.56
N LEU A 640 12.33 43.73 4.02
CA LEU A 640 12.80 43.92 2.64
C LEU A 640 14.21 43.34 2.45
N LEU A 641 15.10 43.51 3.42
CA LEU A 641 16.43 42.91 3.40
C LEU A 641 16.34 41.37 3.36
N ARG A 642 15.55 40.77 4.27
CA ARG A 642 15.36 39.31 4.34
C ARG A 642 14.76 38.71 3.08
N ARG A 643 13.87 39.44 2.41
CA ARG A 643 13.23 39.02 1.15
C ARG A 643 14.11 39.26 -0.08
N GLY A 644 15.29 39.86 0.08
CA GLY A 644 16.14 40.27 -1.05
C GLY A 644 15.63 41.49 -1.82
N GLU A 645 14.46 42.02 -1.47
CA GLU A 645 13.87 43.20 -2.10
C GLU A 645 14.72 44.45 -1.88
N LEU A 646 15.43 44.57 -0.75
CA LEU A 646 16.34 45.71 -0.52
C LEU A 646 17.55 45.68 -1.45
N HIS A 647 18.08 44.49 -1.77
CA HIS A 647 19.15 44.33 -2.74
C HIS A 647 18.65 44.66 -4.15
N ALA A 648 17.47 44.17 -4.53
CA ALA A 648 16.84 44.50 -5.81
C ALA A 648 16.57 46.02 -5.94
N ALA A 649 16.10 46.67 -4.87
CA ALA A 649 15.90 48.12 -4.80
C ALA A 649 17.20 48.87 -4.98
N ALA A 650 18.25 48.49 -4.24
CA ALA A 650 19.58 49.09 -4.37
C ALA A 650 20.13 48.92 -5.79
N HIS A 651 20.06 47.71 -6.35
CA HIS A 651 20.48 47.44 -7.72
C HIS A 651 19.74 48.32 -8.72
N TYR A 652 18.40 48.38 -8.60
CA TYR A 652 17.52 49.14 -9.47
C TYR A 652 17.73 50.67 -9.39
N LEU A 653 18.04 51.20 -8.21
CA LEU A 653 18.18 52.64 -7.95
C LEU A 653 19.61 53.17 -8.08
N GLY A 654 20.63 52.29 -8.04
CA GLY A 654 22.02 52.70 -7.85
C GLY A 654 22.99 52.53 -9.02
N GLU A 655 22.58 52.00 -10.18
CA GLU A 655 23.47 51.88 -11.34
C GLU A 655 24.01 53.24 -11.86
N PRO A 656 25.27 53.29 -12.37
CA PRO A 656 26.16 54.47 -12.27
C PRO A 656 25.82 55.66 -13.18
N ALA A 657 24.72 55.60 -13.93
CA ALA A 657 24.40 56.62 -14.92
C ALA A 657 23.32 57.62 -14.49
N ARG A 658 22.57 57.40 -13.39
CA ARG A 658 21.28 58.12 -13.23
C ARG A 658 20.84 58.57 -11.85
N SER A 659 21.43 58.12 -10.74
CA SER A 659 21.25 58.85 -9.48
C SER A 659 22.35 59.91 -9.42
N GLY A 660 22.01 61.18 -9.18
CA GLY A 660 22.98 62.27 -8.94
C GLY A 660 23.78 62.09 -7.65
N TRP A 661 23.98 60.85 -7.23
CA TRP A 661 24.54 60.43 -5.99
C TRP A 661 26.06 60.35 -6.11
N SER A 662 26.73 61.42 -5.70
CA SER A 662 28.17 61.41 -5.47
C SER A 662 28.46 60.73 -4.12
N ARG A 663 28.84 59.46 -4.14
CA ARG A 663 29.22 58.73 -2.92
C ARG A 663 30.48 59.32 -2.28
N ARG A 664 30.53 59.38 -0.95
CA ARG A 664 31.76 59.61 -0.17
C ARG A 664 32.59 58.31 -0.12
N GLY A 665 33.20 57.86 -1.22
CA GLY A 665 34.14 56.72 -1.19
C GLY A 665 34.44 56.03 -2.55
N PRO A 666 35.59 55.33 -2.70
CA PRO A 666 36.06 54.80 -3.98
C PRO A 666 35.62 53.35 -4.33
N GLU A 667 34.78 52.69 -3.53
CA GLU A 667 34.42 51.27 -3.79
C GLU A 667 33.45 51.11 -4.98
N PRO A 668 33.65 50.09 -5.85
CA PRO A 668 32.74 49.79 -6.96
C PRO A 668 31.30 49.49 -6.52
N TRP A 669 30.32 49.89 -7.32
CA TRP A 669 28.90 49.64 -7.01
C TRP A 669 28.56 48.15 -6.87
N THR A 670 29.19 47.30 -7.66
CA THR A 670 29.07 45.84 -7.54
C THR A 670 29.50 45.31 -6.17
N THR A 671 30.55 45.90 -5.58
CA THR A 671 31.00 45.59 -4.21
C THR A 671 30.02 46.08 -3.15
N VAL A 672 29.33 47.21 -3.39
CA VAL A 672 28.25 47.69 -2.51
C VAL A 672 27.10 46.71 -2.50
N LEU A 673 26.65 46.30 -3.69
CA LEU A 673 25.56 45.36 -3.86
C LEU A 673 25.86 44.00 -3.22
N SER A 674 27.10 43.52 -3.34
CA SER A 674 27.52 42.29 -2.65
C SER A 674 27.48 42.43 -1.13
N LYS A 675 27.87 43.59 -0.58
CA LYS A 675 27.77 43.85 0.87
C LYS A 675 26.31 43.89 1.34
N VAL A 676 25.42 44.54 0.57
CA VAL A 676 23.97 44.55 0.87
C VAL A 676 23.39 43.13 0.84
N GLN A 677 23.81 42.31 -0.13
CA GLN A 677 23.40 40.91 -0.22
C GLN A 677 23.94 40.07 0.95
N GLN A 678 25.21 40.25 1.31
CA GLN A 678 25.83 39.56 2.46
C GLN A 678 25.16 39.93 3.78
N ALA A 679 24.80 41.20 3.96
CA ALA A 679 24.13 41.67 5.17
C ALA A 679 22.76 41.00 5.40
N ALA A 680 22.09 40.50 4.35
CA ALA A 680 20.86 39.72 4.48
C ALA A 680 21.07 38.35 5.15
N LEU A 681 22.31 37.84 5.15
CA LEU A 681 22.70 36.58 5.79
C LEU A 681 22.96 36.71 7.29
N GLU A 682 23.03 37.94 7.82
CA GLU A 682 23.26 38.17 9.24
C GLU A 682 22.17 37.53 10.10
N ARG A 683 22.56 36.93 11.23
CA ARG A 683 21.59 36.25 12.11
C ARG A 683 20.62 37.24 12.75
N ASP A 684 21.13 38.39 13.20
CA ASP A 684 20.29 39.49 13.68
C ASP A 684 19.92 40.41 12.51
N ALA A 685 18.62 40.54 12.26
CA ALA A 685 18.12 41.33 11.14
C ALA A 685 18.37 42.84 11.32
N ASN A 686 18.50 43.33 12.55
CA ASN A 686 18.80 44.75 12.82
C ASN A 686 20.28 45.05 12.51
N ILE A 687 21.18 44.12 12.87
CA ILE A 687 22.60 44.20 12.50
C ILE A 687 22.74 44.17 10.98
N GLY A 688 22.07 43.20 10.33
CA GLY A 688 22.06 43.09 8.87
C GLY A 688 21.53 44.35 8.18
N LEU A 689 20.43 44.95 8.66
CA LEU A 689 19.91 46.18 8.05
C LEU A 689 20.89 47.35 8.25
N GLU A 690 21.46 47.53 9.43
CA GLU A 690 22.44 48.61 9.65
C GLU A 690 23.67 48.43 8.74
N GLN A 691 24.22 47.22 8.62
CA GLN A 691 25.33 46.94 7.71
C GLN A 691 24.97 47.23 6.24
N ALA A 692 23.77 46.86 5.80
CA ALA A 692 23.28 47.15 4.45
C ALA A 692 23.17 48.66 4.20
N LEU A 693 22.60 49.42 5.15
CA LEU A 693 22.47 50.87 5.04
C LEU A 693 23.84 51.57 5.04
N ARG A 694 24.79 51.12 5.89
CA ARG A 694 26.18 51.62 5.86
C ARG A 694 26.85 51.36 4.51
N ALA A 695 26.64 50.18 3.90
CA ALA A 695 27.14 49.89 2.56
C ALA A 695 26.56 50.86 1.52
N LEU A 696 25.28 51.20 1.62
CA LEU A 696 24.58 52.18 0.79
C LEU A 696 24.95 53.65 1.10
N GLY A 697 25.92 53.89 1.98
CA GLY A 697 26.49 55.21 2.25
C GLY A 697 25.80 55.99 3.38
N ALA A 698 25.00 55.32 4.20
CA ALA A 698 24.40 55.92 5.37
C ALA A 698 25.46 56.16 6.48
N GLU A 699 25.38 57.30 7.19
CA GLU A 699 26.35 57.66 8.25
C GLU A 699 26.25 56.70 9.44
N PRO A 700 27.34 56.35 10.14
CA PRO A 700 27.29 55.41 11.26
C PRO A 700 26.46 55.97 12.44
N PRO A 701 25.86 55.10 13.28
CA PRO A 701 25.19 55.54 14.49
C PRO A 701 26.17 56.23 15.45
N THR A 702 25.68 57.21 16.20
CA THR A 702 26.46 57.94 17.21
C THR A 702 25.91 57.65 18.60
N PHE A 703 26.76 57.72 19.62
CA PHE A 703 26.37 57.32 20.96
C PHE A 703 27.02 58.17 22.04
N VAL A 704 26.40 58.16 23.21
CA VAL A 704 26.94 58.72 24.45
C VAL A 704 26.82 57.70 25.57
N THR A 705 27.72 57.74 26.55
CA THR A 705 27.71 56.83 27.69
C THR A 705 27.69 57.57 29.03
N ASN A 706 27.15 56.95 30.07
CA ASN A 706 27.22 57.47 31.44
C ASN A 706 28.53 57.06 32.16
N TRP A 707 29.61 56.80 31.44
CA TRP A 707 30.83 56.19 32.00
C TRP A 707 31.38 56.92 33.24
N ARG A 708 31.41 58.26 33.21
CA ARG A 708 31.84 59.07 34.37
C ARG A 708 31.02 58.82 35.64
N GLU A 709 29.73 58.53 35.50
CA GLU A 709 28.87 58.19 36.63
C GLU A 709 29.14 56.77 37.14
N VAL A 710 29.45 55.83 36.24
CA VAL A 710 29.89 54.47 36.59
C VAL A 710 31.21 54.50 37.35
N GLU A 711 32.19 55.28 36.89
CA GLU A 711 33.47 55.50 37.59
C GLU A 711 33.23 56.03 39.02
N ARG A 712 32.36 57.02 39.17
CA ARG A 712 32.03 57.61 40.47
C ARG A 712 31.36 56.61 41.42
N GLN A 713 30.44 55.78 40.94
CA GLN A 713 29.78 54.75 41.77
C GLN A 713 30.74 53.64 42.19
N LEU A 714 31.69 53.31 41.31
CA LEU A 714 32.83 52.50 41.66
C LEU A 714 33.82 53.27 42.55
N GLY A 715 33.60 54.52 42.97
CA GLY A 715 34.56 55.23 43.83
C GLY A 715 35.95 55.38 43.20
N LEU A 716 36.00 55.45 41.88
CA LEU A 716 37.18 55.67 41.07
C LEU A 716 37.21 57.14 40.65
N GLY A 717 38.36 57.79 40.85
CA GLY A 717 38.60 59.18 40.51
C GLY A 717 40.10 59.44 40.45
N LEU A 718 40.51 60.71 40.39
CA LEU A 718 41.92 61.12 40.42
C LEU A 718 42.71 60.51 41.59
N LEU A 719 42.03 60.27 42.71
CA LEU A 719 42.51 59.46 43.82
C LEU A 719 41.46 58.37 44.11
N PRO A 720 41.82 57.07 44.11
CA PRO A 720 40.90 56.01 44.49
C PRO A 720 40.40 56.23 45.92
N ASP A 721 39.10 56.07 46.15
CA ASP A 721 38.55 56.19 47.51
C ASP A 721 39.25 55.18 48.44
N MET A 722 39.82 55.63 49.56
CA MET A 722 40.60 54.79 50.48
C MET A 722 39.83 53.58 51.01
N ARG A 723 38.49 53.63 51.00
CA ARG A 723 37.63 52.49 51.31
C ARG A 723 37.89 51.30 50.38
N TRP A 724 38.44 51.50 49.18
CA TRP A 724 38.82 50.42 48.26
C TRP A 724 39.88 49.48 48.79
N MET A 725 40.74 49.97 49.69
CA MET A 725 41.80 49.19 50.32
C MET A 725 41.31 48.44 51.57
N ALA A 726 40.12 48.77 52.06
CA ALA A 726 39.60 48.22 53.30
C ALA A 726 38.98 46.81 53.08
N PRO A 727 39.35 45.80 53.90
CA PRO A 727 38.82 44.43 53.77
C PRO A 727 37.30 44.31 53.93
N TRP A 728 36.68 45.28 54.61
CA TRP A 728 35.25 45.32 54.91
C TRP A 728 34.41 46.05 53.84
N TRP A 729 35.03 46.82 52.94
CA TRP A 729 34.28 47.57 51.94
C TRP A 729 33.80 46.65 50.83
N GLN A 730 32.48 46.56 50.69
CA GLN A 730 31.86 45.60 49.78
C GLN A 730 31.56 46.16 48.38
N GLY A 731 31.75 47.47 48.17
CA GLY A 731 31.41 48.17 46.93
C GLY A 731 29.92 48.09 46.56
N PRO A 732 29.50 48.72 45.46
CA PRO A 732 28.18 48.46 44.88
C PRO A 732 28.11 47.01 44.38
N ALA A 733 27.03 46.29 44.71
CA ALA A 733 26.85 44.90 44.27
C ALA A 733 26.74 44.80 42.74
N GLN A 734 26.20 45.84 42.11
CA GLN A 734 25.99 45.96 40.67
C GLN A 734 25.99 47.45 40.29
N VAL A 735 26.64 47.78 39.17
CA VAL A 735 26.66 49.12 38.55
C VAL A 735 26.14 48.96 37.11
N VAL A 736 25.56 50.01 36.53
CA VAL A 736 24.97 49.93 35.18
C VAL A 736 25.60 50.96 34.25
N LEU A 737 26.28 50.46 33.21
CA LEU A 737 26.73 51.28 32.08
C LEU A 737 25.56 51.48 31.12
N ARG A 738 25.17 52.72 30.92
CA ARG A 738 24.12 53.15 30.01
C ARG A 738 24.76 53.68 28.73
N ILE A 739 24.36 53.11 27.60
CA ILE A 739 24.81 53.52 26.27
C ILE A 739 23.58 53.99 25.49
N LYS A 740 23.53 55.28 25.16
CA LYS A 740 22.40 55.87 24.44
C LYS A 740 22.79 56.13 22.99
N ASN A 741 22.00 55.59 22.05
CA ASN A 741 22.13 55.93 20.64
C ASN A 741 21.50 57.30 20.39
N THR A 742 22.33 58.28 20.06
CA THR A 742 21.92 59.67 19.77
C THR A 742 21.90 59.98 18.26
N GLY A 743 22.30 59.01 17.44
CA GLY A 743 22.34 59.12 15.99
C GLY A 743 21.11 58.53 15.31
N ARG A 744 21.34 57.86 14.17
CA ARG A 744 20.30 57.14 13.41
C ARG A 744 20.41 55.62 13.60
N GLY A 745 19.47 54.90 13.01
CA GLY A 745 19.53 53.45 12.83
C GLY A 745 19.65 52.63 14.11
N TYR A 746 20.36 51.51 14.02
CA TYR A 746 20.55 50.57 15.12
C TYR A 746 22.01 50.53 15.57
N LEU A 747 22.26 50.93 16.81
CA LEU A 747 23.57 50.84 17.43
C LEU A 747 23.69 49.49 18.11
N TYR A 748 24.70 48.72 17.73
CA TYR A 748 25.04 47.46 18.38
C TYR A 748 26.54 47.38 18.66
N GLY A 749 26.92 46.61 19.66
CA GLY A 749 28.30 46.43 20.03
C GLY A 749 28.47 45.56 21.26
N GLN A 750 29.70 45.53 21.76
CA GLN A 750 30.08 44.75 22.92
C GLN A 750 30.91 45.58 23.89
N VAL A 751 30.62 45.43 25.18
CA VAL A 751 31.42 45.95 26.29
C VAL A 751 32.24 44.82 26.89
N VAL A 752 33.56 44.97 26.85
CA VAL A 752 34.52 44.00 27.36
C VAL A 752 35.16 44.54 28.63
N ALA A 753 35.20 43.73 29.69
CA ALA A 753 35.96 44.08 30.89
C ALA A 753 37.45 43.79 30.67
N LEU A 754 38.29 44.82 30.82
CA LEU A 754 39.75 44.70 30.71
C LEU A 754 40.39 44.17 32.00
N VAL A 755 39.65 44.26 33.12
CA VAL A 755 40.08 43.81 34.44
C VAL A 755 39.24 42.64 34.92
N ARG A 756 39.89 41.63 35.51
CA ARG A 756 39.22 40.37 35.90
C ARG A 756 38.23 40.51 37.05
N TRP A 757 38.32 41.59 37.83
CA TRP A 757 37.44 41.85 38.96
C TRP A 757 36.13 42.55 38.55
N LEU A 758 36.00 43.00 37.30
CA LEU A 758 34.72 43.42 36.72
C LEU A 758 34.18 42.28 35.85
N VAL A 759 32.90 41.97 36.03
CA VAL A 759 32.20 40.95 35.26
C VAL A 759 31.03 41.62 34.56
N VAL A 760 31.00 41.52 33.23
CA VAL A 760 29.89 41.98 32.40
C VAL A 760 29.11 40.74 31.99
N ASP A 761 27.94 40.52 32.59
CA ASP A 761 27.18 39.28 32.39
C ASP A 761 26.56 39.17 30.99
N ALA A 762 26.16 40.32 30.43
CA ALA A 762 25.62 40.45 29.08
C ALA A 762 26.44 41.53 28.36
N PRO A 763 27.60 41.16 27.76
CA PRO A 763 28.52 42.13 27.21
C PRO A 763 28.02 42.75 25.91
N GLN A 764 27.14 42.06 25.17
CA GLN A 764 26.57 42.57 23.93
C GLN A 764 25.33 43.43 24.20
N PHE A 765 25.17 44.49 23.42
CA PHE A 765 24.01 45.36 23.48
C PHE A 765 23.56 45.78 22.09
N GLY A 766 22.30 46.20 22.02
CA GLY A 766 21.74 46.84 20.84
C GLY A 766 20.62 47.80 21.23
N CYS A 767 20.57 48.97 20.58
CA CYS A 767 19.53 49.96 20.82
C CYS A 767 19.26 50.83 19.59
N PHE A 768 17.99 51.14 19.35
CA PHE A 768 17.58 52.01 18.25
C PHE A 768 17.90 53.49 18.55
N ALA A 769 17.90 54.32 17.51
CA ALA A 769 17.99 55.76 17.63
C ALA A 769 17.07 56.32 18.74
N GLY A 770 17.63 57.14 19.62
CA GLY A 770 16.95 57.72 20.77
C GLY A 770 16.80 56.81 21.99
N GLN A 771 17.04 55.50 21.84
CA GLN A 771 16.98 54.53 22.93
C GLN A 771 18.32 54.37 23.65
N GLU A 772 18.26 53.71 24.80
CA GLU A 772 19.42 53.46 25.66
C GLU A 772 19.47 51.98 26.06
N ALA A 773 20.65 51.38 25.92
CA ALA A 773 20.95 50.07 26.45
C ALA A 773 21.57 50.19 27.84
N ALA A 774 21.11 49.36 28.78
CA ALA A 774 21.60 49.30 30.14
C ALA A 774 22.38 47.99 30.35
N ILE A 775 23.69 48.10 30.57
CA ILE A 775 24.61 46.98 30.68
C ILE A 775 25.00 46.81 32.16
N PRO A 776 24.51 45.75 32.83
CA PRO A 776 24.85 45.50 34.21
C PRO A 776 26.28 44.97 34.34
N ILE A 777 27.03 45.57 35.27
CA ILE A 777 28.41 45.25 35.59
C ILE A 777 28.47 44.86 37.06
N ARG A 778 29.06 43.70 37.35
CA ARG A 778 29.25 43.19 38.71
C ARG A 778 30.71 43.24 39.13
N VAL A 779 30.93 43.38 40.44
CA VAL A 779 32.26 43.40 41.06
C VAL A 779 32.55 42.04 41.71
N ALA A 780 33.56 41.32 41.21
CA ALA A 780 33.96 40.01 41.70
C ALA A 780 34.97 40.09 42.86
N LYS A 781 34.45 39.96 44.10
CA LYS A 781 35.19 40.21 45.36
C LYS A 781 36.48 39.40 45.56
N LYS A 782 36.55 38.15 45.09
CA LYS A 782 37.71 37.26 45.33
C LYS A 782 38.98 37.64 44.54
N GLN A 783 38.85 38.42 43.47
CA GLN A 783 39.96 38.70 42.54
C GLN A 783 40.56 40.11 42.69
N ARG A 784 40.04 40.89 43.65
CA ARG A 784 40.32 42.32 43.81
C ARG A 784 41.72 42.66 44.31
N ARG A 785 42.45 41.72 44.92
CA ARG A 785 43.75 41.98 45.58
C ARG A 785 44.98 41.84 44.68
N VAL A 786 44.83 41.44 43.40
CA VAL A 786 45.96 40.89 42.63
C VAL A 786 46.45 41.80 41.50
N SER A 787 45.75 42.88 41.14
CA SER A 787 46.16 43.74 40.01
C SER A 787 45.82 45.19 40.29
N GLY A 788 46.82 46.08 40.16
CA GLY A 788 46.70 47.52 40.42
C GLY A 788 45.61 48.21 39.58
N VAL A 789 45.27 49.44 39.95
CA VAL A 789 44.21 50.24 39.31
C VAL A 789 44.70 50.73 37.94
N ALA A 790 44.19 50.13 36.86
CA ALA A 790 44.36 50.65 35.51
C ALA A 790 43.35 51.80 35.25
N PRO A 791 43.70 52.81 34.42
CA PRO A 791 42.80 53.93 34.13
C PRO A 791 41.61 53.54 33.24
N GLU A 792 41.79 52.55 32.36
CA GLU A 792 40.73 52.03 31.50
C GLU A 792 40.27 50.67 32.02
N LEU A 793 38.99 50.55 32.30
CA LEU A 793 38.42 49.36 32.95
C LEU A 793 37.53 48.53 32.02
N LEU A 794 36.96 49.18 31.01
CA LEU A 794 36.13 48.58 29.98
C LEU A 794 36.61 49.05 28.62
N GLU A 795 36.53 48.17 27.64
CA GLU A 795 36.66 48.48 26.23
C GLU A 795 35.28 48.34 25.57
N LEU A 796 34.86 49.37 24.85
CA LEU A 796 33.61 49.34 24.08
C LEU A 796 33.97 49.13 22.61
N GLN A 797 33.61 47.96 22.10
CA GLN A 797 33.77 47.60 20.69
C GLN A 797 32.43 47.79 19.98
N ILE A 798 32.43 48.63 18.95
CA ILE A 798 31.28 48.85 18.08
C ILE A 798 31.66 48.30 16.72
N GLU A 799 30.84 47.38 16.22
CA GLU A 799 31.08 46.68 14.96
C GLU A 799 30.51 47.44 13.74
#